data_AF-A0A9X3B2F0-F1
#
_entry.id   AF-A0A9X3B2F0-F1
#
_cell.length_a   1.000
_cell.length_b   1.000
_cell.length_c   1.000
_cell.angle_alpha   90.00
_cell.angle_beta   90.00
_cell.angle_gamma   90.00
#
_symmetry.space_group_name_H-M   'P 1'
#
loop_
_entity.id
_entity.type
_entity.pdbx_description
1 polymer ?
#
loop_
_entity_poly.entity_id
_entity_poly.type
_entity_poly.pdbx_seq_one_letter_code
_entity_poly.pdbx_strand_id
1 'polypeptide(L)'
;MPIHNKPSRSSASDSETPQHEATETSAGPHRGAAGSGTDATVATQSRRQFPLKKTLLATSLTGILAGVALTVWIVNTQAEKLIMQVANFALVGMDSELIDIELGKSQLEHWRITSANLRVHDSHITLNDVSIQLKLDWPQSFAELKQFSQIAYLTQKITQISTGDIEVELGQSLFLPNRNAIDEQGPALALDIKSLPLIDIGKTSLILKAHHLDTQNDLPAYRLVMDKLSLNGAGEINSEFSHAGESIATLKATLAAQQWQLASQIALAPLLASLHQISLRQTQDSVLSPLSELDKEWQALAIDLQGQLVSDSRITLTSGELISQHQLIDPKLTFNQLAALELAPKPELAFKIAGHLAELDLSLEPLTLALTPNAAQQQRLMQLLDETLAKPLTQPPSNSAAKPASEQAPEQVASQTAGQIAKLLSGLKSTDAPVGIALTLSEALHYPLTQIQLDAQSQPLKNEPLDNKPLRFKLPRIELKTLGSKLDTQIDLANVEVVKSAEALSFQTDWRLNAKQTSSLQLSELWANTPQDLSWNSSQLTTAGRLSFNRTPSSTDWQFITTPIGAATQTQQNAGDTLQFTVGELKQLSAQDNNAAKHADVSLGSITINALAPLTVSSQRNSNTSSSISSAQTSVPASDIAHQFTLALPPLTLALEQLHFSQTTQTVVTETAAVDTKKAETTAVETKVTEASAEKSTNTSITTKTDMSAGSFSIAFQKAMSFEFKPEVEAPLDSLLTATWQNQLEWQANQLNIEKQLSSKGRSRKETVLKLDKLTLAQSLNWKNNTLFGDEHWQVGTVELQSQHKLNLATASKPLVLTGQWVVDTSMTEALSLLNQTQPLPAELNVTGHNQLQAQFNLTQQRDQTQFAMQITQSMTELEGFYKDTTFEGGKLQAQCEFTWGQSYKKESHKKPQDKGYFSSLSKLNCPQILMTFNLFDPGFPLTDIEVEADIALGKDAEKLPDNWIQQLTGLSDTDVSMTAKGKVLSGQFLLPEFNLKLQDKSHAYLLLQAMSLEEVLRIQPQIGVYADGIFDGVLPVDLINGKVSITGGQLAARAPGGLIAISGNPAVEQMRQSQPYLDFVFSTLEHLQYSQLSSSFDMDQAGDAKLLVEVKGRSQGVERPIHLNYSHEENMLQLFRSLQIGNDLQDRIEKSVK
;
A
#
# COMPACT_ATOMS: atom_id res chain seq x y z
N MET A 1 -54.73 -47.21 0.30
CA MET A 1 -54.71 -48.69 0.39
C MET A 1 -54.26 -49.05 1.82
N PRO A 2 -54.73 -50.17 2.41
CA PRO A 2 -56.03 -50.17 3.14
C PRO A 2 -55.88 -50.42 4.66
N ILE A 3 -56.61 -49.73 5.57
CA ILE A 3 -58.02 -49.96 6.03
C ILE A 3 -58.15 -51.28 6.87
N HIS A 4 -58.51 -51.31 8.18
CA HIS A 4 -59.88 -51.16 8.73
C HIS A 4 -59.99 -51.27 10.29
N ASN A 5 -61.05 -50.67 10.87
CA ASN A 5 -61.99 -51.11 11.94
C ASN A 5 -61.63 -51.55 13.40
N LYS A 6 -62.60 -51.19 14.27
CA LYS A 6 -63.22 -51.88 15.45
C LYS A 6 -63.26 -53.43 15.39
N PRO A 7 -63.61 -54.20 16.46
CA PRO A 7 -64.25 -53.84 17.76
C PRO A 7 -63.44 -54.36 18.99
N SER A 8 -63.82 -54.36 20.28
CA SER A 8 -65.06 -54.25 21.10
C SER A 8 -65.84 -55.55 21.45
N ARG A 9 -66.18 -55.71 22.75
CA ARG A 9 -67.29 -56.50 23.36
C ARG A 9 -67.18 -58.04 23.58
N SER A 10 -67.09 -58.38 24.88
CA SER A 10 -68.10 -59.08 25.72
C SER A 10 -68.40 -60.59 25.58
N SER A 11 -69.17 -61.06 26.59
CA SER A 11 -70.00 -62.28 26.68
C SER A 11 -69.34 -63.54 27.27
N ALA A 12 -70.13 -64.28 28.04
CA ALA A 12 -69.83 -65.59 28.65
C ALA A 12 -71.03 -66.54 28.40
N SER A 13 -71.15 -67.63 29.19
CA SER A 13 -72.09 -68.78 29.02
C SER A 13 -71.67 -69.78 27.92
N ASP A 14 -71.98 -71.09 27.97
CA ASP A 14 -72.97 -71.84 28.77
C ASP A 14 -72.38 -73.09 29.47
N SER A 15 -73.21 -73.89 30.16
CA SER A 15 -72.82 -75.00 31.06
C SER A 15 -73.82 -76.16 31.12
N GLU A 16 -73.37 -77.41 31.37
CA GLU A 16 -74.16 -78.46 32.05
C GLU A 16 -73.26 -79.61 32.62
N THR A 17 -73.78 -80.42 33.56
CA THR A 17 -73.05 -81.45 34.36
C THR A 17 -73.90 -82.74 34.53
N PRO A 18 -73.41 -83.85 35.14
CA PRO A 18 -73.43 -84.07 36.61
C PRO A 18 -72.24 -84.99 37.07
N GLN A 19 -72.16 -85.76 38.18
CA GLN A 19 -73.00 -86.03 39.37
C GLN A 19 -72.14 -86.50 40.58
N HIS A 20 -72.27 -85.84 41.74
CA HIS A 20 -71.97 -86.28 43.14
C HIS A 20 -71.91 -84.99 43.99
N GLU A 21 -73.03 -84.29 44.24
CA GLU A 21 -74.02 -84.55 45.30
C GLU A 21 -73.44 -84.38 46.73
N ALA A 22 -73.96 -83.51 47.61
CA ALA A 22 -75.04 -82.52 47.52
C ALA A 22 -74.74 -81.36 48.53
N THR A 23 -75.42 -80.20 48.61
CA THR A 23 -76.77 -79.81 48.15
C THR A 23 -76.85 -78.27 47.96
N GLU A 24 -77.57 -77.82 46.92
CA GLU A 24 -78.36 -76.57 46.82
C GLU A 24 -77.84 -75.17 47.27
N THR A 25 -77.79 -74.25 46.28
CA THR A 25 -78.27 -72.83 46.33
C THR A 25 -77.56 -71.78 47.21
N SER A 26 -77.71 -70.47 46.95
CA SER A 26 -77.83 -69.69 45.69
C SER A 26 -77.71 -68.18 46.00
N ALA A 27 -77.15 -67.40 45.07
CA ALA A 27 -77.48 -66.00 44.73
C ALA A 27 -77.61 -64.90 45.83
N GLY A 28 -77.15 -63.69 45.51
CA GLY A 28 -77.77 -62.44 46.01
C GLY A 28 -78.84 -61.96 45.02
N PRO A 29 -79.19 -60.67 44.96
CA PRO A 29 -78.91 -59.56 45.88
C PRO A 29 -80.24 -58.93 46.39
N HIS A 30 -80.22 -57.72 46.97
CA HIS A 30 -80.97 -56.58 46.40
C HIS A 30 -80.70 -55.21 47.07
N ARG A 31 -80.88 -54.14 46.30
CA ARG A 31 -81.13 -52.76 46.79
C ARG A 31 -82.64 -52.49 46.84
N GLY A 32 -83.06 -51.64 47.78
CA GLY A 32 -84.43 -51.12 47.96
C GLY A 32 -84.70 -50.91 49.45
N ALA A 33 -84.85 -49.72 50.05
CA ALA A 33 -85.39 -48.41 49.65
C ALA A 33 -86.93 -48.34 49.66
N ALA A 34 -87.46 -47.30 50.35
CA ALA A 34 -88.86 -47.14 50.81
C ALA A 34 -89.33 -48.23 51.80
N GLY A 35 -90.19 -47.97 52.77
CA GLY A 35 -90.90 -46.73 53.12
C GLY A 35 -92.29 -47.08 53.67
N SER A 36 -92.76 -46.39 54.72
CA SER A 36 -93.93 -46.76 55.56
C SER A 36 -93.74 -48.07 56.35
N GLY A 37 -94.40 -48.28 57.49
CA GLY A 37 -95.29 -47.37 58.23
C GLY A 37 -95.99 -48.06 59.41
N THR A 38 -96.81 -47.29 60.13
CA THR A 38 -97.79 -47.71 61.16
C THR A 38 -97.29 -48.49 62.37
N ASP A 39 -97.48 -47.83 63.51
CA ASP A 39 -97.62 -48.31 64.88
C ASP A 39 -98.35 -49.65 65.07
N ALA A 40 -98.07 -50.35 66.19
CA ALA A 40 -98.98 -50.29 67.35
C ALA A 40 -98.56 -51.14 68.58
N THR A 41 -98.07 -50.45 69.64
CA THR A 41 -98.47 -50.62 71.07
C THR A 41 -98.21 -51.93 71.86
N VAL A 42 -98.16 -51.77 73.20
CA VAL A 42 -98.30 -52.79 74.29
C VAL A 42 -97.12 -53.77 74.50
N ALA A 43 -96.69 -54.18 75.70
CA ALA A 43 -96.61 -53.57 77.05
C ALA A 43 -95.77 -54.51 77.99
N THR A 44 -95.64 -54.13 79.27
CA THR A 44 -95.24 -54.99 80.44
C THR A 44 -93.87 -55.69 80.40
N GLN A 45 -92.89 -55.25 81.22
CA GLN A 45 -92.73 -55.50 82.67
C GLN A 45 -92.38 -56.95 83.09
N SER A 46 -91.13 -57.17 83.51
CA SER A 46 -90.83 -58.10 84.62
C SER A 46 -89.54 -57.73 85.38
N ARG A 47 -89.66 -57.66 86.72
CA ARG A 47 -88.56 -57.76 87.71
C ARG A 47 -87.89 -59.17 87.61
N ARG A 48 -86.73 -59.54 88.21
CA ARG A 48 -86.12 -59.11 89.50
C ARG A 48 -84.67 -59.66 89.71
N GLN A 49 -83.84 -58.92 90.46
CA GLN A 49 -82.77 -59.35 91.43
C GLN A 49 -81.70 -60.43 91.10
N PHE A 50 -80.43 -59.99 90.98
CA PHE A 50 -79.25 -60.23 91.89
C PHE A 50 -79.16 -61.52 92.76
N PRO A 51 -77.95 -62.12 92.97
CA PRO A 51 -76.91 -61.49 93.84
C PRO A 51 -75.37 -61.77 93.62
N LEU A 52 -74.58 -60.68 93.69
CA LEU A 52 -73.34 -60.44 94.49
C LEU A 52 -72.02 -61.28 94.40
N LYS A 53 -70.92 -60.51 94.20
CA LYS A 53 -69.49 -60.70 94.64
C LYS A 53 -68.64 -61.77 93.88
N LYS A 54 -67.38 -61.49 93.49
CA LYS A 54 -66.35 -60.60 94.10
C LYS A 54 -65.60 -59.68 93.11
N THR A 55 -64.98 -58.64 93.66
CA THR A 55 -63.98 -57.70 93.10
C THR A 55 -62.53 -58.21 93.39
N LEU A 56 -61.38 -57.55 93.12
CA LEU A 56 -61.03 -56.17 92.73
C LEU A 56 -59.55 -56.17 92.24
N LEU A 57 -59.21 -55.80 90.98
CA LEU A 57 -57.79 -55.59 90.57
C LEU A 57 -57.54 -54.88 89.21
N ALA A 58 -58.51 -54.14 88.64
CA ALA A 58 -58.49 -53.72 87.23
C ALA A 58 -58.54 -52.19 86.97
N THR A 59 -57.96 -51.38 87.87
CA THR A 59 -58.10 -49.90 87.85
C THR A 59 -56.81 -49.09 87.69
N SER A 60 -55.62 -49.69 87.85
CA SER A 60 -54.35 -49.00 87.61
C SER A 60 -53.91 -49.07 86.15
N LEU A 61 -53.97 -50.26 85.54
CA LEU A 61 -53.57 -50.46 84.15
C LEU A 61 -54.51 -49.72 83.17
N THR A 62 -55.80 -49.64 83.47
CA THR A 62 -56.75 -48.79 82.72
C THR A 62 -56.52 -47.31 82.97
N GLY A 63 -56.06 -46.88 84.15
CA GLY A 63 -55.64 -45.50 84.39
C GLY A 63 -54.38 -45.11 83.60
N ILE A 64 -53.41 -46.02 83.49
CA ILE A 64 -52.19 -45.80 82.70
C ILE A 64 -52.47 -45.93 81.20
N LEU A 65 -53.27 -46.91 80.75
CA LEU A 65 -53.64 -47.04 79.33
C LEU A 65 -54.61 -45.95 78.87
N ALA A 66 -55.55 -45.51 79.70
CA ALA A 66 -56.36 -44.33 79.40
C ALA A 66 -55.54 -43.04 79.51
N GLY A 67 -54.54 -42.98 80.40
CA GLY A 67 -53.60 -41.87 80.48
C GLY A 67 -52.67 -41.77 79.27
N VAL A 68 -52.13 -42.90 78.81
CA VAL A 68 -51.34 -43.02 77.57
C VAL A 68 -52.22 -42.82 76.34
N ALA A 69 -53.47 -43.31 76.33
CA ALA A 69 -54.41 -43.00 75.26
C ALA A 69 -54.83 -41.52 75.29
N LEU A 70 -54.93 -40.87 76.45
CA LEU A 70 -55.15 -39.42 76.54
C LEU A 70 -53.93 -38.64 76.08
N THR A 71 -52.70 -39.02 76.47
CA THR A 71 -51.50 -38.30 76.01
C THR A 71 -51.26 -38.57 74.53
N VAL A 72 -51.48 -39.78 74.00
CA VAL A 72 -51.45 -40.04 72.56
C VAL A 72 -52.57 -39.30 71.83
N TRP A 73 -53.80 -39.23 72.37
CA TRP A 73 -54.89 -38.48 71.74
C TRP A 73 -54.67 -36.96 71.80
N ILE A 74 -54.15 -36.42 72.90
CA ILE A 74 -53.76 -35.01 73.04
C ILE A 74 -52.56 -34.71 72.13
N VAL A 75 -51.53 -35.54 72.10
CA VAL A 75 -50.37 -35.40 71.19
C VAL A 75 -50.80 -35.56 69.73
N ASN A 76 -51.87 -36.30 69.40
CA ASN A 76 -52.41 -36.45 68.04
C ASN A 76 -53.51 -35.41 67.69
N THR A 77 -53.97 -34.58 68.64
CA THR A 77 -54.98 -33.52 68.39
C THR A 77 -54.50 -32.11 68.73
N GLN A 78 -53.34 -32.01 69.37
CA GLN A 78 -52.55 -30.78 69.57
C GLN A 78 -51.16 -30.93 68.92
N ALA A 79 -50.95 -31.95 68.09
CA ALA A 79 -49.68 -32.29 67.44
C ALA A 79 -49.01 -31.06 66.83
N GLU A 80 -49.72 -30.42 65.92
CA GLU A 80 -49.26 -29.29 65.12
C GLU A 80 -48.96 -28.08 65.99
N LYS A 81 -49.74 -27.85 67.06
CA LYS A 81 -49.52 -26.74 68.02
C LYS A 81 -48.32 -26.98 68.92
N LEU A 82 -48.11 -28.21 69.39
CA LEU A 82 -46.92 -28.58 70.17
C LEU A 82 -45.66 -28.55 69.29
N ILE A 83 -45.76 -29.01 68.04
CA ILE A 83 -44.67 -28.99 67.08
C ILE A 83 -44.33 -27.55 66.67
N MET A 84 -45.31 -26.67 66.40
CA MET A 84 -45.04 -25.24 66.18
C MET A 84 -44.37 -24.59 67.39
N GLN A 85 -44.82 -24.86 68.62
CA GLN A 85 -44.19 -24.30 69.83
C GLN A 85 -42.74 -24.78 70.02
N VAL A 86 -42.46 -26.06 69.78
CA VAL A 86 -41.10 -26.63 69.90
C VAL A 86 -40.20 -26.21 68.73
N ALA A 87 -40.73 -26.18 67.51
CA ALA A 87 -40.03 -25.71 66.32
C ALA A 87 -39.67 -24.23 66.46
N ASN A 88 -40.63 -23.36 66.79
CA ASN A 88 -40.36 -21.92 66.88
C ASN A 88 -39.41 -21.61 68.05
N PHE A 89 -39.46 -22.37 69.15
CA PHE A 89 -38.44 -22.28 70.21
C PHE A 89 -37.01 -22.63 69.71
N ALA A 90 -36.88 -23.60 68.80
CA ALA A 90 -35.59 -23.96 68.19
C ALA A 90 -35.16 -23.01 67.05
N LEU A 91 -36.12 -22.44 66.31
CA LEU A 91 -35.91 -21.58 65.15
C LEU A 91 -35.64 -20.09 65.53
N VAL A 92 -36.04 -19.67 66.74
CA VAL A 92 -35.81 -18.31 67.28
C VAL A 92 -34.33 -17.87 67.23
N GLY A 93 -33.38 -18.80 67.31
CA GLY A 93 -31.95 -18.48 67.19
C GLY A 93 -31.47 -18.18 65.76
N MET A 94 -32.32 -18.33 64.75
CA MET A 94 -32.01 -18.24 63.32
C MET A 94 -32.96 -17.29 62.55
N ASP A 95 -33.57 -16.34 63.26
CA ASP A 95 -34.61 -15.41 62.78
C ASP A 95 -35.67 -16.10 61.88
N SER A 96 -36.20 -17.22 62.38
CA SER A 96 -37.06 -18.13 61.63
C SER A 96 -38.29 -18.53 62.45
N GLU A 97 -39.43 -18.71 61.78
CA GLU A 97 -40.73 -19.00 62.41
C GLU A 97 -41.57 -19.92 61.51
N LEU A 98 -41.92 -21.11 61.99
CA LEU A 98 -42.94 -21.96 61.38
C LEU A 98 -44.31 -21.31 61.62
N ILE A 99 -44.92 -20.82 60.53
CA ILE A 99 -46.22 -20.15 60.52
C ILE A 99 -47.35 -21.18 60.68
N ASP A 100 -47.23 -22.31 59.96
CA ASP A 100 -48.24 -23.36 59.92
C ASP A 100 -47.63 -24.72 59.52
N ILE A 101 -48.27 -25.81 59.92
CA ILE A 101 -47.87 -27.18 59.58
C ILE A 101 -49.07 -28.13 59.63
N GLU A 102 -49.32 -28.84 58.53
CA GLU A 102 -50.33 -29.90 58.44
C GLU A 102 -49.66 -31.28 58.49
N LEU A 103 -50.15 -32.16 59.36
CA LEU A 103 -49.58 -33.50 59.51
C LEU A 103 -50.36 -34.58 58.77
N GLY A 104 -49.67 -35.28 57.87
CA GLY A 104 -50.15 -36.50 57.24
C GLY A 104 -50.18 -37.69 58.20
N LYS A 105 -50.79 -38.80 57.75
CA LYS A 105 -50.87 -40.07 58.50
C LYS A 105 -49.47 -40.66 58.73
N SER A 106 -48.85 -40.29 59.83
CA SER A 106 -47.48 -40.65 60.20
C SER A 106 -47.42 -41.92 61.07
N GLN A 107 -46.29 -42.63 61.01
CA GLN A 107 -45.91 -43.76 61.85
C GLN A 107 -44.55 -43.47 62.51
N LEU A 108 -44.15 -44.19 63.56
CA LEU A 108 -42.88 -43.88 64.26
C LEU A 108 -41.64 -43.89 63.34
N GLU A 109 -41.62 -44.77 62.35
CA GLU A 109 -40.52 -44.92 61.37
C GLU A 109 -40.72 -44.07 60.10
N HIS A 110 -41.91 -43.49 59.88
CA HIS A 110 -42.30 -42.81 58.64
C HIS A 110 -43.15 -41.58 58.94
N TRP A 111 -42.52 -40.41 59.01
CA TRP A 111 -43.17 -39.13 59.32
C TRP A 111 -43.54 -38.44 58.00
N ARG A 112 -44.79 -38.00 57.83
CA ARG A 112 -45.25 -37.25 56.66
C ARG A 112 -45.92 -35.95 57.08
N ILE A 113 -45.45 -34.85 56.52
CA ILE A 113 -45.98 -33.50 56.65
C ILE A 113 -46.59 -33.16 55.28
N THR A 114 -47.88 -32.82 55.20
CA THR A 114 -48.52 -32.55 53.90
C THR A 114 -48.21 -31.15 53.40
N SER A 115 -48.16 -30.17 54.31
CA SER A 115 -47.69 -28.83 54.04
C SER A 115 -46.99 -28.25 55.29
N ALA A 116 -45.96 -27.45 55.11
CA ALA A 116 -45.35 -26.65 56.16
C ALA A 116 -44.95 -25.27 55.62
N ASN A 117 -45.39 -24.22 56.28
CA ASN A 117 -45.15 -22.83 55.91
C ASN A 117 -44.19 -22.20 56.91
N LEU A 118 -43.00 -21.85 56.46
CA LEU A 118 -41.87 -21.35 57.25
C LEU A 118 -41.49 -19.96 56.78
N ARG A 119 -41.44 -18.98 57.69
CA ARG A 119 -40.78 -17.70 57.45
C ARG A 119 -39.33 -17.75 57.91
N VAL A 120 -38.43 -17.17 57.12
CA VAL A 120 -37.02 -16.97 57.43
C VAL A 120 -36.70 -15.51 57.13
N HIS A 121 -36.44 -14.70 58.16
CA HIS A 121 -36.40 -13.24 58.09
C HIS A 121 -37.67 -12.68 57.41
N ASP A 122 -37.55 -12.09 56.22
CA ASP A 122 -38.66 -11.59 55.39
C ASP A 122 -39.08 -12.55 54.25
N SER A 123 -38.42 -13.71 54.12
CA SER A 123 -38.67 -14.71 53.08
C SER A 123 -39.69 -15.76 53.52
N HIS A 124 -40.48 -16.29 52.59
CA HIS A 124 -41.56 -17.26 52.87
C HIS A 124 -41.34 -18.57 52.10
N ILE A 125 -41.14 -19.66 52.83
CA ILE A 125 -40.86 -21.01 52.33
C ILE A 125 -42.08 -21.88 52.56
N THR A 126 -42.56 -22.54 51.50
CA THR A 126 -43.61 -23.56 51.56
C THR A 126 -43.01 -24.92 51.20
N LEU A 127 -43.24 -25.92 52.05
CA LEU A 127 -42.71 -27.28 51.89
C LEU A 127 -43.89 -28.25 51.76
N ASN A 128 -44.14 -28.80 50.57
CA ASN A 128 -45.23 -29.74 50.36
C ASN A 128 -44.74 -31.19 50.42
N ASP A 129 -45.58 -32.08 50.97
CA ASP A 129 -45.37 -33.53 51.01
C ASP A 129 -43.97 -33.99 51.50
N VAL A 130 -43.48 -33.39 52.58
CA VAL A 130 -42.22 -33.79 53.22
C VAL A 130 -42.39 -35.14 53.89
N SER A 131 -41.53 -36.11 53.54
CA SER A 131 -41.51 -37.46 54.09
C SER A 131 -40.13 -37.82 54.61
N ILE A 132 -40.06 -38.12 55.90
CA ILE A 132 -38.83 -38.51 56.63
C ILE A 132 -38.98 -39.97 57.07
N GLN A 133 -38.02 -40.80 56.69
CA GLN A 133 -37.93 -42.20 57.12
C GLN A 133 -36.82 -42.36 58.15
N LEU A 134 -37.10 -43.12 59.21
CA LEU A 134 -36.16 -43.41 60.29
C LEU A 134 -36.08 -44.92 60.53
N LYS A 135 -34.86 -45.45 60.66
CA LYS A 135 -34.62 -46.83 61.07
C LYS A 135 -34.48 -46.92 62.59
N LEU A 136 -35.60 -47.17 63.29
CA LEU A 136 -35.59 -47.39 64.73
C LEU A 136 -35.32 -48.88 65.05
N ASP A 137 -34.09 -49.20 65.43
CA ASP A 137 -33.77 -50.49 66.04
C ASP A 137 -34.31 -50.51 67.49
N TRP A 138 -35.11 -51.51 67.88
CA TRP A 138 -35.75 -51.54 69.22
C TRP A 138 -34.69 -51.66 70.34
N PRO A 139 -34.61 -50.70 71.29
CA PRO A 139 -33.57 -50.69 72.32
C PRO A 139 -33.61 -51.96 73.18
N GLN A 140 -32.47 -52.65 73.26
CA GLN A 140 -32.31 -53.88 74.05
C GLN A 140 -32.07 -53.57 75.55
N SER A 141 -31.78 -52.31 75.88
CA SER A 141 -31.46 -51.84 77.22
C SER A 141 -32.09 -50.48 77.54
N PHE A 142 -32.29 -50.22 78.84
CA PHE A 142 -32.74 -48.91 79.34
C PHE A 142 -31.69 -47.80 79.13
N ALA A 143 -30.44 -48.16 78.82
CA ALA A 143 -29.39 -47.21 78.48
C ALA A 143 -29.56 -46.66 77.05
N GLU A 144 -29.81 -47.53 76.07
CA GLU A 144 -30.16 -47.13 74.69
C GLU A 144 -31.49 -46.37 74.66
N LEU A 145 -32.47 -46.78 75.47
CA LEU A 145 -33.76 -46.08 75.61
C LEU A 145 -33.58 -44.62 76.09
N LYS A 146 -32.48 -44.30 76.78
CA LYS A 146 -32.07 -42.92 77.14
C LYS A 146 -31.30 -42.19 76.04
N GLN A 147 -30.75 -42.88 75.04
CA GLN A 147 -30.18 -42.28 73.84
C GLN A 147 -31.29 -41.83 72.86
N PHE A 148 -32.42 -42.52 72.81
CA PHE A 148 -33.60 -42.08 72.04
C PHE A 148 -34.17 -40.72 72.45
N SER A 149 -33.84 -40.18 73.65
CA SER A 149 -34.18 -38.81 74.03
C SER A 149 -33.11 -37.77 73.65
N GLN A 150 -32.06 -38.15 72.91
CA GLN A 150 -31.01 -37.26 72.43
C GLN A 150 -31.22 -36.99 70.93
N ILE A 151 -31.44 -35.72 70.57
CA ILE A 151 -31.73 -35.32 69.18
C ILE A 151 -30.64 -35.81 68.21
N ALA A 152 -29.36 -35.74 68.62
CA ALA A 152 -28.22 -36.20 67.83
C ALA A 152 -28.18 -37.72 67.57
N TYR A 153 -28.90 -38.54 68.34
CA TYR A 153 -29.05 -39.98 68.07
C TYR A 153 -30.17 -40.22 67.05
N LEU A 154 -31.27 -39.47 67.14
CA LEU A 154 -32.40 -39.58 66.22
C LEU A 154 -32.01 -39.11 64.80
N THR A 155 -31.24 -38.04 64.66
CA THR A 155 -30.77 -37.56 63.34
C THR A 155 -29.88 -38.59 62.63
N GLN A 156 -29.05 -39.32 63.36
CA GLN A 156 -28.22 -40.42 62.84
C GLN A 156 -29.02 -41.69 62.46
N LYS A 157 -30.33 -41.74 62.76
CA LYS A 157 -31.23 -42.84 62.39
C LYS A 157 -32.14 -42.51 61.21
N ILE A 158 -32.09 -41.28 60.68
CA ILE A 158 -32.79 -40.91 59.44
C ILE A 158 -32.13 -41.67 58.29
N THR A 159 -32.92 -42.35 57.46
CA THR A 159 -32.44 -43.09 56.28
C THR A 159 -32.82 -42.42 54.96
N GLN A 160 -33.95 -41.70 54.94
CA GLN A 160 -34.38 -40.90 53.80
C GLN A 160 -35.07 -39.62 54.27
N ILE A 161 -34.76 -38.51 53.62
CA ILE A 161 -35.54 -37.27 53.65
C ILE A 161 -36.00 -37.03 52.21
N SER A 162 -37.28 -36.75 52.00
CA SER A 162 -37.84 -36.49 50.67
C SER A 162 -38.88 -35.39 50.75
N THR A 163 -39.05 -34.62 49.67
CA THR A 163 -40.10 -33.59 49.57
C THR A 163 -40.86 -33.71 48.26
N GLY A 164 -42.10 -33.24 48.25
CA GLY A 164 -42.77 -32.81 47.02
C GLY A 164 -42.26 -31.44 46.58
N ASP A 165 -43.17 -30.65 45.99
CA ASP A 165 -42.88 -29.30 45.51
C ASP A 165 -42.58 -28.34 46.68
N ILE A 166 -41.60 -27.47 46.49
CA ILE A 166 -41.22 -26.40 47.41
C ILE A 166 -41.40 -25.07 46.66
N GLU A 167 -42.06 -24.08 47.26
CA GLU A 167 -41.99 -22.69 46.77
C GLU A 167 -41.32 -21.80 47.80
N VAL A 168 -40.28 -21.07 47.39
CA VAL A 168 -39.54 -20.11 48.21
C VAL A 168 -39.75 -18.71 47.63
N GLU A 169 -40.53 -17.88 48.31
CA GLU A 169 -40.57 -16.45 48.04
C GLU A 169 -39.39 -15.78 48.74
N LEU A 170 -38.44 -15.29 47.94
CA LEU A 170 -37.21 -14.65 48.39
C LEU A 170 -37.49 -13.18 48.76
N GLY A 171 -37.32 -12.87 50.04
CA GLY A 171 -37.38 -11.51 50.55
C GLY A 171 -36.09 -10.71 50.30
N GLN A 172 -36.11 -9.44 50.65
CA GLN A 172 -35.05 -8.48 50.35
C GLN A 172 -33.90 -8.52 51.37
N SER A 173 -34.13 -8.94 52.62
CA SER A 173 -33.07 -8.98 53.63
C SER A 173 -31.96 -9.97 53.31
N LEU A 174 -32.27 -11.04 52.56
CA LEU A 174 -31.28 -12.00 52.03
C LEU A 174 -30.25 -11.35 51.09
N PHE A 175 -30.61 -10.23 50.46
CA PHE A 175 -29.77 -9.54 49.49
C PHE A 175 -29.04 -8.33 50.07
N LEU A 176 -29.21 -7.98 51.36
CA LEU A 176 -28.50 -6.86 51.97
C LEU A 176 -27.15 -7.31 52.58
N PRO A 177 -26.06 -6.52 52.42
CA PRO A 177 -24.73 -6.90 52.89
C PRO A 177 -24.66 -6.92 54.42
N ASN A 178 -24.70 -8.13 55.00
CA ASN A 178 -24.66 -8.33 56.45
C ASN A 178 -23.25 -8.06 57.03
N ARG A 179 -22.96 -6.79 57.31
CA ARG A 179 -21.66 -6.32 57.84
C ARG A 179 -21.33 -6.82 59.26
N ASN A 180 -22.25 -7.51 59.94
CA ASN A 180 -22.04 -8.05 61.29
C ASN A 180 -21.89 -9.58 61.31
N ALA A 181 -22.13 -10.28 60.19
CA ALA A 181 -21.86 -11.71 60.07
C ALA A 181 -20.39 -11.97 59.70
N ILE A 182 -19.49 -11.69 60.64
CA ILE A 182 -18.26 -12.49 60.72
C ILE A 182 -18.69 -13.81 61.35
N ASP A 183 -19.04 -14.77 60.51
CA ASP A 183 -19.43 -16.10 60.95
C ASP A 183 -18.17 -16.82 61.46
N GLU A 184 -18.02 -16.93 62.79
CA GLU A 184 -16.95 -17.72 63.42
C GLU A 184 -17.22 -19.23 63.25
N GLN A 185 -17.30 -19.68 62.00
CA GLN A 185 -17.28 -21.09 61.67
C GLN A 185 -15.92 -21.66 62.05
N GLY A 186 -15.88 -22.33 63.21
CA GLY A 186 -14.81 -23.26 63.56
C GLY A 186 -14.63 -24.32 62.47
N PRO A 187 -13.50 -25.05 62.47
CA PRO A 187 -13.11 -25.94 61.38
C PRO A 187 -14.26 -26.88 61.01
N ALA A 188 -14.72 -26.77 59.76
CA ALA A 188 -15.91 -27.45 59.27
C ALA A 188 -15.84 -28.95 59.56
N LEU A 189 -16.86 -29.48 60.25
CA LEU A 189 -16.98 -30.91 60.52
C LEU A 189 -16.99 -31.65 59.19
N ALA A 190 -15.97 -32.49 58.96
CA ALA A 190 -15.85 -33.28 57.75
C ALA A 190 -17.09 -34.16 57.58
N LEU A 191 -17.93 -33.80 56.60
CA LEU A 191 -19.21 -34.44 56.37
C LEU A 191 -18.97 -35.87 55.85
N ASP A 192 -19.21 -36.90 56.67
CA ASP A 192 -19.07 -38.28 56.21
C ASP A 192 -20.23 -38.62 55.28
N ILE A 193 -19.97 -38.49 53.98
CA ILE A 193 -20.91 -38.71 52.88
C ILE A 193 -21.51 -40.13 52.91
N LYS A 194 -20.82 -41.12 53.51
CA LYS A 194 -21.35 -42.49 53.68
C LYS A 194 -22.37 -42.62 54.83
N SER A 195 -22.46 -41.62 55.70
CA SER A 195 -23.39 -41.57 56.83
C SER A 195 -24.64 -40.73 56.55
N LEU A 196 -24.70 -40.06 55.39
CA LEU A 196 -25.84 -39.22 55.02
C LEU A 196 -27.07 -40.07 54.65
N PRO A 197 -28.29 -39.63 55.02
CA PRO A 197 -29.52 -40.20 54.47
C PRO A 197 -29.61 -39.93 52.96
N LEU A 198 -30.45 -40.70 52.26
CA LEU A 198 -30.90 -40.32 50.93
C LEU A 198 -31.70 -39.01 51.05
N ILE A 199 -31.20 -37.91 50.51
CA ILE A 199 -31.92 -36.63 50.47
C ILE A 199 -32.48 -36.45 49.07
N ASP A 200 -33.80 -36.42 48.94
CA ASP A 200 -34.52 -36.42 47.67
C ASP A 200 -35.49 -35.23 47.61
N ILE A 201 -34.94 -34.04 47.40
CA ILE A 201 -35.71 -32.79 47.35
C ILE A 201 -36.41 -32.68 46.00
N GLY A 202 -37.73 -32.49 46.04
CA GLY A 202 -38.58 -32.30 44.87
C GLY A 202 -38.45 -30.91 44.24
N LYS A 203 -39.43 -30.56 43.40
CA LYS A 203 -39.38 -29.38 42.53
C LYS A 203 -39.39 -28.09 43.35
N THR A 204 -38.28 -27.37 43.36
CA THR A 204 -38.11 -26.16 44.15
C THR A 204 -38.21 -24.91 43.29
N SER A 205 -39.26 -24.12 43.47
CA SER A 205 -39.49 -22.84 42.79
C SER A 205 -39.02 -21.67 43.65
N LEU A 206 -37.88 -21.08 43.30
CA LEU A 206 -37.38 -19.84 43.88
C LEU A 206 -38.05 -18.65 43.18
N ILE A 207 -38.74 -17.79 43.92
CA ILE A 207 -39.59 -16.71 43.41
C ILE A 207 -39.05 -15.36 43.90
N LEU A 208 -38.67 -14.49 42.97
CA LEU A 208 -38.21 -13.13 43.22
C LEU A 208 -39.24 -12.11 42.69
N LYS A 209 -39.80 -11.30 43.59
CA LYS A 209 -40.75 -10.21 43.27
C LYS A 209 -40.03 -8.87 43.13
N ALA A 210 -40.59 -7.99 42.29
CA ALA A 210 -40.14 -6.60 42.21
C ALA A 210 -40.71 -5.79 43.39
N HIS A 211 -39.84 -5.11 44.13
CA HIS A 211 -40.21 -4.01 45.03
C HIS A 211 -39.51 -2.73 44.57
N HIS A 212 -40.15 -1.56 44.76
CA HIS A 212 -39.72 -0.22 44.31
C HIS A 212 -39.95 0.16 42.82
N LEU A 213 -41.10 -0.21 42.24
CA LEU A 213 -41.64 0.48 41.06
C LEU A 213 -43.05 1.03 41.34
N ASP A 214 -43.12 2.24 41.89
CA ASP A 214 -44.36 2.92 42.32
C ASP A 214 -45.10 3.60 41.14
N THR A 215 -44.91 3.09 39.91
CA THR A 215 -45.50 3.59 38.66
C THR A 215 -45.82 2.44 37.72
N GLN A 216 -46.80 2.63 36.83
CA GLN A 216 -47.52 1.55 36.14
C GLN A 216 -46.65 0.67 35.21
N ASN A 217 -46.23 -0.49 35.71
CA ASN A 217 -46.46 -1.81 35.07
C ASN A 217 -45.99 -2.94 36.00
N ASP A 218 -46.81 -3.98 36.18
CA ASP A 218 -46.42 -5.19 36.91
C ASP A 218 -45.30 -5.93 36.16
N LEU A 219 -44.07 -5.88 36.69
CA LEU A 219 -43.05 -6.87 36.34
C LEU A 219 -43.43 -8.21 36.99
N PRO A 220 -43.74 -9.28 36.23
CA PRO A 220 -44.14 -10.54 36.81
C PRO A 220 -43.01 -11.12 37.68
N ALA A 221 -43.37 -11.86 38.73
CA ALA A 221 -42.38 -12.48 39.61
C ALA A 221 -41.46 -13.41 38.80
N TYR A 222 -40.14 -13.24 38.94
CA TYR A 222 -39.18 -14.13 38.31
C TYR A 222 -39.14 -15.44 39.11
N ARG A 223 -39.47 -16.57 38.47
CA ARG A 223 -39.45 -17.91 39.08
C ARG A 223 -38.31 -18.74 38.47
N LEU A 224 -37.26 -19.01 39.23
CA LEU A 224 -36.24 -20.00 38.92
C LEU A 224 -36.69 -21.34 39.51
N VAL A 225 -36.75 -22.37 38.69
CA VAL A 225 -37.17 -23.72 39.07
C VAL A 225 -35.93 -24.61 39.15
N MET A 226 -35.80 -25.37 40.22
CA MET A 226 -34.91 -26.53 40.32
C MET A 226 -35.80 -27.78 40.29
N ASP A 227 -35.75 -28.56 39.21
CA ASP A 227 -36.77 -29.59 38.95
C ASP A 227 -36.69 -30.78 39.91
N LYS A 228 -35.48 -31.16 40.35
CA LYS A 228 -35.24 -32.14 41.42
C LYS A 228 -33.79 -32.06 41.93
N LEU A 229 -33.54 -32.30 43.22
CA LEU A 229 -32.20 -32.46 43.79
C LEU A 229 -32.11 -33.73 44.64
N SER A 230 -31.52 -34.78 44.06
CA SER A 230 -31.26 -36.05 44.76
C SER A 230 -29.78 -36.15 45.15
N LEU A 231 -29.48 -36.33 46.44
CA LEU A 231 -28.17 -36.72 46.98
C LEU A 231 -28.27 -38.13 47.56
N ASN A 232 -27.54 -39.08 46.95
CA ASN A 232 -27.53 -40.48 47.37
C ASN A 232 -26.29 -40.85 48.21
N GLY A 233 -26.30 -42.03 48.84
CA GLY A 233 -25.20 -42.55 49.66
C GLY A 233 -23.91 -42.92 48.89
N ALA A 234 -23.86 -42.70 47.57
CA ALA A 234 -22.64 -42.73 46.77
C ALA A 234 -22.04 -41.33 46.55
N GLY A 235 -22.69 -40.28 47.06
CA GLY A 235 -22.30 -38.88 46.88
C GLY A 235 -22.70 -38.32 45.51
N GLU A 236 -23.55 -38.99 44.74
CA GLU A 236 -24.05 -38.45 43.47
C GLU A 236 -25.11 -37.40 43.72
N ILE A 237 -24.97 -36.26 43.05
CA ILE A 237 -25.95 -35.18 42.96
C ILE A 237 -26.37 -35.05 41.49
N ASN A 238 -27.67 -34.97 41.23
CA ASN A 238 -28.19 -34.57 39.91
C ASN A 238 -29.25 -33.48 40.14
N SER A 239 -29.21 -32.43 39.32
CA SER A 239 -30.17 -31.32 39.33
C SER A 239 -30.30 -30.66 37.96
N GLU A 240 -31.47 -30.08 37.68
CA GLU A 240 -31.74 -29.27 36.51
C GLU A 240 -32.42 -27.97 36.95
N PHE A 241 -31.97 -26.85 36.40
CA PHE A 241 -32.46 -25.50 36.68
C PHE A 241 -33.09 -24.90 35.43
N SER A 242 -34.34 -24.44 35.54
CA SER A 242 -35.15 -23.96 34.41
C SER A 242 -35.90 -22.66 34.75
N HIS A 243 -36.22 -21.86 33.72
CA HIS A 243 -37.10 -20.69 33.83
C HIS A 243 -38.12 -20.70 32.69
N ALA A 244 -39.39 -20.38 32.99
CA ALA A 244 -40.52 -20.41 32.04
C ALA A 244 -40.75 -21.76 31.28
N GLY A 245 -40.00 -22.82 31.60
CA GLY A 245 -39.99 -24.10 30.89
C GLY A 245 -38.76 -24.33 30.01
N GLU A 246 -37.86 -23.36 29.91
CA GLU A 246 -36.55 -23.48 29.24
C GLU A 246 -35.47 -23.86 30.25
N SER A 247 -34.60 -24.82 29.89
CA SER A 247 -33.48 -25.25 30.74
C SER A 247 -32.34 -24.24 30.68
N ILE A 248 -31.90 -23.78 31.85
CA ILE A 248 -30.77 -22.86 32.04
C ILE A 248 -29.49 -23.65 32.29
N ALA A 249 -29.54 -24.61 33.22
CA ALA A 249 -28.37 -25.38 33.62
C ALA A 249 -28.71 -26.78 34.14
N THR A 250 -28.00 -27.80 33.65
CA THR A 250 -27.97 -29.13 34.28
C THR A 250 -26.68 -29.29 35.09
N LEU A 251 -26.79 -29.92 36.25
CA LEU A 251 -25.69 -30.13 37.18
C LEU A 251 -25.64 -31.60 37.61
N LYS A 252 -24.49 -32.24 37.44
CA LYS A 252 -24.22 -33.59 37.93
C LYS A 252 -22.90 -33.62 38.69
N ALA A 253 -22.94 -33.90 39.99
CA ALA A 253 -21.74 -34.06 40.81
C ALA A 253 -21.59 -35.50 41.32
N THR A 254 -20.36 -35.90 41.62
CA THR A 254 -20.04 -37.13 42.35
C THR A 254 -19.02 -36.79 43.43
N LEU A 255 -19.48 -36.72 44.68
CA LEU A 255 -18.70 -36.30 45.84
C LEU A 255 -18.04 -37.49 46.53
N ALA A 256 -17.00 -38.07 45.92
CA ALA A 256 -16.25 -39.16 46.55
C ALA A 256 -15.21 -38.65 47.58
N ALA A 257 -14.88 -39.50 48.57
CA ALA A 257 -14.09 -39.11 49.75
C ALA A 257 -12.61 -38.70 49.51
N GLN A 258 -12.11 -38.80 48.28
CA GLN A 258 -10.75 -38.36 47.88
C GLN A 258 -10.77 -37.36 46.72
N GLN A 259 -11.86 -37.30 45.95
CA GLN A 259 -11.93 -36.58 44.69
C GLN A 259 -13.40 -36.25 44.42
N TRP A 260 -13.70 -34.99 44.14
CA TRP A 260 -15.02 -34.60 43.64
C TRP A 260 -14.98 -34.43 42.12
N GLN A 261 -16.03 -34.88 41.44
CA GLN A 261 -16.27 -34.64 40.03
C GLN A 261 -17.55 -33.81 39.88
N LEU A 262 -17.56 -32.90 38.91
CA LEU A 262 -18.67 -32.00 38.64
C LEU A 262 -18.79 -31.80 37.13
N ALA A 263 -19.78 -32.44 36.52
CA ALA A 263 -20.23 -32.13 35.18
C ALA A 263 -21.33 -31.06 35.23
N SER A 264 -21.25 -30.05 34.39
CA SER A 264 -22.34 -29.08 34.19
C SER A 264 -22.57 -28.81 32.70
N GLN A 265 -23.80 -28.44 32.36
CA GLN A 265 -24.13 -27.91 31.04
C GLN A 265 -24.98 -26.67 31.24
N ILE A 266 -24.59 -25.54 30.65
CA ILE A 266 -25.23 -24.23 30.87
C ILE A 266 -25.59 -23.63 29.51
N ALA A 267 -26.87 -23.36 29.28
CA ALA A 267 -27.33 -22.67 28.08
C ALA A 267 -27.19 -21.14 28.26
N LEU A 268 -26.32 -20.50 27.48
CA LEU A 268 -25.90 -19.12 27.76
C LEU A 268 -27.01 -18.09 27.53
N ALA A 269 -27.83 -18.25 26.50
CA ALA A 269 -28.92 -17.32 26.20
C ALA A 269 -30.02 -17.28 27.30
N PRO A 270 -30.62 -18.41 27.74
CA PRO A 270 -31.60 -18.37 28.84
C PRO A 270 -30.95 -18.02 30.18
N LEU A 271 -29.65 -18.30 30.40
CA LEU A 271 -28.93 -17.78 31.56
C LEU A 271 -28.87 -16.25 31.53
N LEU A 272 -28.36 -15.64 30.47
CA LEU A 272 -28.24 -14.17 30.35
C LEU A 272 -29.60 -13.48 30.46
N ALA A 273 -30.64 -14.02 29.81
CA ALA A 273 -32.01 -13.52 29.97
C ALA A 273 -32.50 -13.61 31.43
N SER A 274 -32.16 -14.69 32.15
CA SER A 274 -32.49 -14.86 33.57
C SER A 274 -31.72 -13.90 34.47
N LEU A 275 -30.42 -13.66 34.21
CA LEU A 275 -29.61 -12.69 34.94
C LEU A 275 -30.15 -11.26 34.76
N HIS A 276 -30.58 -10.91 33.55
CA HIS A 276 -31.25 -9.64 33.26
C HIS A 276 -32.63 -9.52 33.95
N GLN A 277 -33.40 -10.61 34.07
CA GLN A 277 -34.61 -10.59 34.89
C GLN A 277 -34.30 -10.46 36.40
N ILE A 278 -33.18 -10.99 36.88
CA ILE A 278 -32.77 -10.81 38.28
C ILE A 278 -32.29 -9.37 38.53
N SER A 279 -31.44 -8.79 37.67
CA SER A 279 -30.91 -7.42 37.82
C SER A 279 -32.02 -6.36 37.89
N LEU A 280 -33.04 -6.47 37.04
CA LEU A 280 -34.22 -5.59 37.02
C LEU A 280 -35.08 -5.62 38.30
N ARG A 281 -34.81 -6.55 39.23
CA ARG A 281 -35.55 -6.75 40.49
C ARG A 281 -34.66 -6.55 41.73
N GLN A 282 -33.44 -6.04 41.57
CA GLN A 282 -32.46 -5.80 42.64
C GLN A 282 -32.23 -4.30 42.88
N THR A 283 -31.83 -3.95 44.10
CA THR A 283 -31.50 -2.57 44.52
C THR A 283 -29.99 -2.30 44.45
N GLN A 284 -29.58 -1.02 44.43
CA GLN A 284 -28.16 -0.66 44.39
C GLN A 284 -27.39 -1.07 45.66
N ASP A 285 -28.06 -1.14 46.81
CA ASP A 285 -27.46 -1.61 48.07
C ASP A 285 -27.39 -3.15 48.19
N SER A 286 -27.77 -3.89 47.14
CA SER A 286 -27.77 -5.36 47.13
C SER A 286 -26.36 -5.96 47.07
N VAL A 287 -26.16 -7.13 47.67
CA VAL A 287 -25.00 -8.02 47.46
C VAL A 287 -24.92 -8.49 46.00
N LEU A 288 -26.04 -8.50 45.28
CA LEU A 288 -26.11 -8.76 43.84
C LEU A 288 -25.93 -7.50 42.99
N SER A 289 -25.57 -6.34 43.57
CA SER A 289 -25.27 -5.13 42.79
C SER A 289 -24.18 -5.31 41.72
N PRO A 290 -23.11 -6.13 41.91
CA PRO A 290 -22.15 -6.40 40.83
C PRO A 290 -22.76 -7.15 39.64
N LEU A 291 -23.85 -7.92 39.85
CA LEU A 291 -24.60 -8.58 38.78
C LEU A 291 -25.44 -7.56 37.99
N SER A 292 -25.98 -6.55 38.66
CA SER A 292 -26.69 -5.43 38.02
C SER A 292 -25.74 -4.52 37.25
N GLU A 293 -24.51 -4.33 37.73
CA GLU A 293 -23.45 -3.62 37.00
C GLU A 293 -22.97 -4.42 35.79
N LEU A 294 -22.72 -5.73 35.93
CA LEU A 294 -22.36 -6.63 34.83
C LEU A 294 -23.44 -6.70 33.75
N ASP A 295 -24.72 -6.84 34.12
CA ASP A 295 -25.82 -6.81 33.15
C ASP A 295 -25.89 -5.45 32.44
N LYS A 296 -25.77 -4.33 33.17
CA LYS A 296 -25.75 -2.99 32.58
C LYS A 296 -24.59 -2.80 31.58
N GLU A 297 -23.40 -3.32 31.87
CA GLU A 297 -22.27 -3.34 30.93
C GLU A 297 -22.57 -4.24 29.72
N TRP A 298 -23.15 -5.42 29.93
CA TRP A 298 -23.54 -6.34 28.85
C TRP A 298 -24.59 -5.74 27.91
N GLN A 299 -25.65 -5.13 28.44
CA GLN A 299 -26.67 -4.42 27.65
C GLN A 299 -26.06 -3.23 26.90
N ALA A 300 -25.07 -2.53 27.48
CA ALA A 300 -24.40 -1.41 26.81
C ALA A 300 -23.54 -1.85 25.60
N LEU A 301 -22.99 -3.07 25.63
CA LEU A 301 -22.31 -3.67 24.48
C LEU A 301 -23.30 -4.06 23.36
N ALA A 302 -24.54 -4.41 23.71
CA ALA A 302 -25.59 -4.87 22.78
C ALA A 302 -25.15 -6.05 21.89
N ILE A 303 -24.59 -7.07 22.54
CA ILE A 303 -24.13 -8.33 21.95
C ILE A 303 -25.00 -9.48 22.49
N ASP A 304 -25.61 -10.27 21.61
CA ASP A 304 -26.25 -11.52 21.99
C ASP A 304 -25.23 -12.66 21.96
N LEU A 305 -25.17 -13.46 23.02
CA LEU A 305 -24.32 -14.65 23.13
C LEU A 305 -25.18 -15.91 23.20
N GLN A 306 -24.98 -16.79 22.22
CA GLN A 306 -25.64 -18.09 22.08
C GLN A 306 -24.59 -19.22 22.15
N GLY A 307 -25.06 -20.41 22.54
CA GLY A 307 -24.24 -21.60 22.73
C GLY A 307 -24.50 -22.30 24.07
N GLN A 308 -23.95 -23.50 24.24
CA GLN A 308 -24.05 -24.32 25.45
C GLN A 308 -22.66 -24.58 26.05
N LEU A 309 -22.40 -24.04 27.24
CA LEU A 309 -21.16 -24.26 27.98
C LEU A 309 -21.23 -25.58 28.75
N VAL A 310 -20.52 -26.60 28.26
CA VAL A 310 -20.34 -27.88 28.94
C VAL A 310 -19.02 -27.85 29.72
N SER A 311 -19.04 -28.34 30.96
CA SER A 311 -17.85 -28.39 31.84
C SER A 311 -17.71 -29.77 32.49
N ASP A 312 -16.47 -30.30 32.59
CA ASP A 312 -16.08 -31.39 33.50
C ASP A 312 -14.99 -30.87 34.44
N SER A 313 -15.33 -30.70 35.71
CA SER A 313 -14.42 -30.25 36.76
C SER A 313 -14.10 -31.37 37.74
N ARG A 314 -12.84 -31.44 38.18
CA ARG A 314 -12.32 -32.46 39.07
C ARG A 314 -11.37 -31.85 40.08
N ILE A 315 -11.65 -32.04 41.36
CA ILE A 315 -10.77 -31.60 42.45
C ILE A 315 -10.33 -32.80 43.28
N THR A 316 -9.02 -32.94 43.47
CA THR A 316 -8.38 -33.96 44.30
C THR A 316 -8.16 -33.41 45.70
N LEU A 317 -8.99 -33.83 46.65
CA LEU A 317 -9.07 -33.23 48.00
C LEU A 317 -7.77 -33.36 48.80
N THR A 318 -6.96 -34.38 48.51
CA THR A 318 -5.70 -34.65 49.21
C THR A 318 -4.51 -33.85 48.68
N SER A 319 -4.58 -33.31 47.46
CA SER A 319 -3.50 -32.54 46.84
C SER A 319 -3.85 -31.07 46.61
N GLY A 320 -5.13 -30.68 46.71
CA GLY A 320 -5.58 -29.34 46.32
C GLY A 320 -5.46 -29.08 44.81
N GLU A 321 -5.37 -30.14 44.01
CA GLU A 321 -5.26 -30.08 42.56
C GLU A 321 -6.66 -29.98 41.93
N LEU A 322 -6.86 -28.98 41.08
CA LEU A 322 -8.04 -28.77 40.26
C LEU A 322 -7.68 -29.02 38.79
N ILE A 323 -8.52 -29.78 38.08
CA ILE A 323 -8.53 -29.86 36.62
C ILE A 323 -9.96 -29.65 36.18
N SER A 324 -10.22 -28.59 35.42
CA SER A 324 -11.52 -28.26 34.86
C SER A 324 -11.40 -28.03 33.37
N GLN A 325 -12.18 -28.77 32.58
CA GLN A 325 -12.25 -28.64 31.13
C GLN A 325 -13.61 -28.09 30.74
N HIS A 326 -13.61 -27.10 29.85
CA HIS A 326 -14.80 -26.39 29.42
C HIS A 326 -14.85 -26.34 27.89
N GLN A 327 -16.03 -26.60 27.32
CA GLN A 327 -16.29 -26.53 25.89
C GLN A 327 -17.58 -25.74 25.68
N LEU A 328 -17.54 -24.69 24.87
CA LEU A 328 -18.72 -23.96 24.44
C LEU A 328 -19.13 -24.46 23.06
N ILE A 329 -20.25 -25.19 23.02
CA ILE A 329 -20.86 -25.81 21.84
C ILE A 329 -21.75 -24.78 21.13
N ASP A 330 -21.71 -24.78 19.80
CA ASP A 330 -22.32 -23.77 18.90
C ASP A 330 -22.15 -22.30 19.38
N PRO A 331 -20.90 -21.85 19.62
CA PRO A 331 -20.62 -20.49 20.10
C PRO A 331 -20.95 -19.45 19.03
N LYS A 332 -21.93 -18.58 19.31
CA LYS A 332 -22.36 -17.53 18.39
C LYS A 332 -22.54 -16.19 19.10
N LEU A 333 -21.73 -15.20 18.70
CA LEU A 333 -21.81 -13.81 19.13
C LEU A 333 -22.48 -12.98 18.03
N THR A 334 -23.57 -12.27 18.35
CA THR A 334 -24.32 -11.44 17.39
C THR A 334 -24.27 -9.97 17.82
N PHE A 335 -23.64 -9.11 17.01
CA PHE A 335 -23.47 -7.69 17.31
C PHE A 335 -24.60 -6.88 16.68
N ASN A 336 -25.61 -6.52 17.50
CA ASN A 336 -26.83 -5.91 16.99
C ASN A 336 -26.62 -4.50 16.41
N GLN A 337 -25.67 -3.73 16.95
CA GLN A 337 -25.29 -2.41 16.42
C GLN A 337 -24.60 -2.45 15.04
N LEU A 338 -24.15 -3.64 14.61
CA LEU A 338 -23.41 -3.90 13.37
C LEU A 338 -24.27 -4.62 12.32
N ALA A 339 -25.59 -4.41 12.33
CA ALA A 339 -26.56 -5.10 11.47
C ALA A 339 -26.51 -6.64 11.63
N ALA A 340 -26.65 -7.09 12.88
CA ALA A 340 -26.59 -8.51 13.29
C ALA A 340 -25.33 -9.21 12.72
N LEU A 341 -24.16 -8.63 12.98
CA LEU A 341 -22.89 -9.22 12.58
C LEU A 341 -22.63 -10.47 13.42
N GLU A 342 -22.39 -11.61 12.79
CA GLU A 342 -22.20 -12.89 13.48
C GLU A 342 -20.72 -13.28 13.53
N LEU A 343 -20.22 -13.62 14.74
CA LEU A 343 -18.92 -14.25 14.95
C LEU A 343 -19.10 -15.61 15.61
N ALA A 344 -18.50 -16.65 15.03
CA ALA A 344 -18.45 -18.00 15.55
C ALA A 344 -17.02 -18.57 15.40
N PRO A 345 -16.31 -18.89 16.51
CA PRO A 345 -14.98 -19.50 16.44
C PRO A 345 -15.02 -20.93 15.88
N LYS A 346 -13.92 -21.33 15.24
CA LYS A 346 -13.70 -22.68 14.69
C LYS A 346 -12.28 -23.13 15.04
N PRO A 347 -12.06 -24.31 15.66
CA PRO A 347 -13.06 -25.24 16.21
C PRO A 347 -13.90 -24.63 17.37
N GLU A 348 -14.78 -25.42 17.96
CA GLU A 348 -15.56 -25.03 19.15
C GLU A 348 -14.64 -24.50 20.26
N LEU A 349 -15.11 -23.48 20.97
CA LEU A 349 -14.31 -22.74 21.94
C LEU A 349 -14.07 -23.59 23.19
N ALA A 350 -12.86 -24.14 23.32
CA ALA A 350 -12.45 -24.96 24.46
C ALA A 350 -11.40 -24.25 25.32
N PHE A 351 -11.57 -24.31 26.63
CA PHE A 351 -10.58 -23.84 27.60
C PHE A 351 -10.48 -24.77 28.81
N LYS A 352 -9.32 -24.78 29.45
CA LYS A 352 -8.99 -25.65 30.58
C LYS A 352 -8.34 -24.84 31.69
N ILE A 353 -8.91 -24.92 32.89
CA ILE A 353 -8.32 -24.40 34.12
C ILE A 353 -7.67 -25.57 34.85
N ALA A 354 -6.36 -25.52 35.13
CA ALA A 354 -5.69 -26.59 35.84
C ALA A 354 -4.51 -26.11 36.70
N GLY A 355 -4.26 -26.82 37.79
CA GLY A 355 -3.13 -26.58 38.69
C GLY A 355 -3.47 -26.88 40.15
N HIS A 356 -2.62 -26.42 41.05
CA HIS A 356 -2.94 -26.38 42.48
C HIS A 356 -3.88 -25.19 42.74
N LEU A 357 -4.77 -25.24 43.74
CA LEU A 357 -5.70 -24.14 44.03
C LEU A 357 -5.01 -22.79 44.35
N ALA A 358 -3.74 -22.79 44.73
CA ALA A 358 -2.93 -21.58 44.91
C ALA A 358 -2.09 -21.17 43.67
N GLU A 359 -2.05 -22.01 42.63
CA GLU A 359 -1.30 -21.85 41.38
C GLU A 359 -2.10 -22.48 40.21
N LEU A 360 -3.18 -21.81 39.81
CA LEU A 360 -4.05 -22.22 38.71
C LEU A 360 -3.66 -21.51 37.41
N ASP A 361 -3.56 -22.25 36.31
CA ASP A 361 -3.40 -21.73 34.94
C ASP A 361 -4.69 -21.93 34.14
N LEU A 362 -5.09 -20.91 33.38
CA LEU A 362 -6.15 -20.98 32.38
C LEU A 362 -5.52 -21.06 31.00
N SER A 363 -5.74 -22.18 30.33
CA SER A 363 -5.29 -22.45 28.96
C SER A 363 -6.47 -22.42 27.99
N LEU A 364 -6.44 -21.53 27.00
CA LEU A 364 -7.41 -21.43 25.91
C LEU A 364 -6.84 -22.10 24.66
N GLU A 365 -7.59 -23.01 24.05
CA GLU A 365 -7.11 -23.78 22.89
C GLU A 365 -7.04 -22.93 21.59
N PRO A 366 -6.21 -23.32 20.60
CA PRO A 366 -6.10 -22.64 19.31
C PRO A 366 -7.45 -22.52 18.57
N LEU A 367 -7.73 -21.33 18.01
CA LEU A 367 -9.02 -21.01 17.38
C LEU A 367 -8.88 -20.05 16.20
N THR A 368 -9.82 -20.12 15.26
CA THR A 368 -9.99 -19.14 14.17
C THR A 368 -11.34 -18.44 14.29
N LEU A 369 -11.33 -17.11 14.35
CA LEU A 369 -12.51 -16.24 14.19
C LEU A 369 -12.55 -15.73 12.75
N ALA A 370 -13.47 -16.26 11.94
CA ALA A 370 -13.64 -15.86 10.54
C ALA A 370 -14.89 -14.98 10.36
N LEU A 371 -14.68 -13.74 9.91
CA LEU A 371 -15.71 -12.75 9.64
C LEU A 371 -15.85 -12.56 8.12
N THR A 372 -17.07 -12.62 7.58
CA THR A 372 -17.38 -12.32 6.17
C THR A 372 -18.61 -11.42 6.10
N PRO A 373 -18.43 -10.08 6.23
CA PRO A 373 -19.55 -9.15 6.38
C PRO A 373 -20.31 -9.01 5.05
N ASN A 374 -21.64 -9.04 5.10
CA ASN A 374 -22.48 -8.73 3.93
C ASN A 374 -22.49 -7.22 3.62
N ALA A 375 -23.04 -6.81 2.47
CA ALA A 375 -23.01 -5.42 2.03
C ALA A 375 -23.59 -4.40 3.03
N ALA A 376 -24.66 -4.74 3.76
CA ALA A 376 -25.24 -3.87 4.78
C ALA A 376 -24.34 -3.76 6.03
N GLN A 377 -23.70 -4.87 6.41
CA GLN A 377 -22.72 -4.93 7.49
C GLN A 377 -21.44 -4.16 7.14
N GLN A 378 -20.94 -4.30 5.90
CA GLN A 378 -19.82 -3.52 5.38
C GLN A 378 -20.13 -2.01 5.39
N GLN A 379 -21.32 -1.61 4.91
CA GLN A 379 -21.75 -0.21 4.96
C GLN A 379 -21.80 0.33 6.39
N ARG A 380 -22.27 -0.47 7.36
CA ARG A 380 -22.32 -0.09 8.78
C ARG A 380 -20.93 0.01 9.40
N LEU A 381 -20.00 -0.89 9.06
CA LEU A 381 -18.60 -0.83 9.50
C LEU A 381 -17.88 0.41 8.94
N MET A 382 -18.10 0.73 7.65
CA MET A 382 -17.52 1.93 7.04
C MET A 382 -18.05 3.23 7.67
N GLN A 383 -19.36 3.31 7.99
CA GLN A 383 -19.91 4.46 8.73
C GLN A 383 -19.21 4.69 10.08
N LEU A 384 -18.92 3.62 10.83
CA LEU A 384 -18.23 3.71 12.11
C LEU A 384 -16.74 4.05 11.95
N LEU A 385 -16.11 3.61 10.86
CA LEU A 385 -14.75 4.01 10.50
C LEU A 385 -14.69 5.51 10.15
N ASP A 386 -15.63 6.02 9.35
CA ASP A 386 -15.73 7.45 9.04
C ASP A 386 -16.04 8.28 10.29
N GLU A 387 -16.95 7.83 11.17
CA GLU A 387 -17.25 8.52 12.44
C GLU A 387 -16.05 8.57 13.40
N THR A 388 -15.16 7.57 13.37
CA THR A 388 -13.95 7.55 14.21
C THR A 388 -12.81 8.34 13.60
N LEU A 389 -12.66 8.33 12.26
CA LEU A 389 -11.72 9.20 11.54
C LEU A 389 -12.10 10.68 11.60
N ALA A 390 -13.40 11.00 11.70
CA ALA A 390 -13.91 12.36 11.81
C ALA A 390 -13.85 12.96 13.23
N LYS A 391 -13.63 12.15 14.28
CA LYS A 391 -13.55 12.59 15.68
C LYS A 391 -12.08 12.70 16.13
N PRO A 392 -11.50 13.89 16.27
CA PRO A 392 -10.13 14.04 16.76
C PRO A 392 -9.99 13.52 18.20
N LEU A 393 -8.85 12.89 18.50
CA LEU A 393 -8.58 12.31 19.81
C LEU A 393 -8.44 13.40 20.89
N THR A 394 -9.25 13.27 21.94
CA THR A 394 -9.19 13.97 23.24
C THR A 394 -9.29 15.50 23.25
N GLN A 395 -10.46 16.01 23.61
CA GLN A 395 -10.55 17.11 24.59
C GLN A 395 -10.84 16.50 25.99
N PRO A 396 -10.18 16.92 27.08
CA PRO A 396 -10.58 16.59 28.43
C PRO A 396 -11.82 17.40 28.86
N PRO A 397 -12.65 16.92 29.79
CA PRO A 397 -13.89 17.61 30.18
C PRO A 397 -13.61 18.88 30.99
N SER A 398 -13.73 20.05 30.35
CA SER A 398 -13.55 21.36 30.99
C SER A 398 -14.89 21.99 31.38
N ASN A 399 -15.15 22.08 32.69
CA ASN A 399 -16.34 22.75 33.21
C ASN A 399 -16.17 24.29 33.17
N SER A 400 -17.00 24.94 32.36
CA SER A 400 -17.58 26.29 32.55
C SER A 400 -16.74 27.40 33.21
N ALA A 401 -16.29 28.37 32.41
CA ALA A 401 -16.52 29.81 32.67
C ALA A 401 -16.25 30.64 31.40
N ALA A 402 -16.96 31.75 31.22
CA ALA A 402 -16.91 32.54 29.97
C ALA A 402 -15.68 33.47 29.88
N LYS A 403 -15.18 33.67 28.66
CA LYS A 403 -14.35 34.81 28.24
C LYS A 403 -14.89 35.40 26.92
N PRO A 404 -14.68 36.70 26.64
CA PRO A 404 -15.27 37.38 25.48
C PRO A 404 -14.50 37.14 24.18
N ALA A 405 -15.18 37.38 23.05
CA ALA A 405 -14.65 37.09 21.72
C ALA A 405 -13.75 38.19 21.15
N SER A 406 -12.45 37.90 20.99
CA SER A 406 -11.55 38.65 20.09
C SER A 406 -10.29 37.87 19.68
N GLU A 407 -10.38 36.56 19.49
CA GLU A 407 -9.34 35.71 18.88
C GLU A 407 -10.01 34.46 18.29
N GLN A 408 -9.66 34.08 17.05
CA GLN A 408 -10.20 32.92 16.34
C GLN A 408 -9.08 32.20 15.58
N ALA A 409 -9.09 30.86 15.64
CA ALA A 409 -8.05 29.95 15.12
C ALA A 409 -6.70 30.03 15.88
N PRO A 410 -5.91 28.93 15.96
CA PRO A 410 -6.03 27.68 15.21
C PRO A 410 -6.45 26.46 16.05
N GLU A 411 -7.69 25.98 15.88
CA GLU A 411 -8.14 24.65 16.35
C GLU A 411 -8.43 23.70 15.16
N GLN A 412 -7.93 24.04 13.96
CA GLN A 412 -8.25 23.34 12.70
C GLN A 412 -7.18 22.35 12.20
N VAL A 413 -5.97 22.34 12.78
CA VAL A 413 -4.83 21.63 12.17
C VAL A 413 -5.06 20.11 12.07
N ALA A 414 -5.59 19.48 13.14
CA ALA A 414 -5.90 18.05 13.14
C ALA A 414 -7.04 17.66 12.16
N SER A 415 -7.96 18.57 11.84
CA SER A 415 -9.09 18.27 10.95
C SER A 415 -8.70 18.31 9.47
N GLN A 416 -7.63 19.00 9.10
CA GLN A 416 -7.22 19.12 7.70
C GLN A 416 -6.39 17.92 7.20
N THR A 417 -5.47 17.37 8.00
CA THR A 417 -4.77 16.13 7.63
C THR A 417 -5.70 14.93 7.68
N ALA A 418 -6.56 14.82 8.70
CA ALA A 418 -7.65 13.83 8.71
C ALA A 418 -8.57 14.00 7.50
N GLY A 419 -8.98 15.23 7.18
CA GLY A 419 -9.79 15.55 6.01
C GLY A 419 -9.12 15.25 4.66
N GLN A 420 -7.81 15.41 4.54
CA GLN A 420 -7.07 15.03 3.32
C GLN A 420 -6.93 13.52 3.17
N ILE A 421 -6.64 12.79 4.26
CA ILE A 421 -6.57 11.31 4.25
C ILE A 421 -7.96 10.72 3.97
N ALA A 422 -9.01 11.21 4.65
CA ALA A 422 -10.39 10.84 4.39
C ALA A 422 -10.80 11.16 2.94
N LYS A 423 -10.36 12.30 2.37
CA LYS A 423 -10.61 12.63 0.95
C LYS A 423 -9.89 11.67 -0.01
N LEU A 424 -8.67 11.25 0.30
CA LEU A 424 -7.92 10.23 -0.44
C LEU A 424 -8.61 8.85 -0.40
N LEU A 425 -9.07 8.44 0.79
CA LEU A 425 -9.77 7.17 1.00
C LEU A 425 -11.20 7.19 0.43
N SER A 426 -11.90 8.31 0.47
CA SER A 426 -13.26 8.48 -0.11
C SER A 426 -13.31 8.29 -1.63
N GLY A 427 -12.15 8.30 -2.29
CA GLY A 427 -12.05 7.96 -3.71
C GLY A 427 -12.08 6.45 -3.98
N LEU A 428 -11.92 5.60 -2.97
CA LEU A 428 -11.93 4.14 -3.12
C LEU A 428 -13.34 3.62 -3.43
N LYS A 429 -13.43 2.68 -4.37
CA LYS A 429 -14.67 1.94 -4.59
C LYS A 429 -14.84 0.89 -3.49
N SER A 430 -16.07 0.74 -2.99
CA SER A 430 -16.45 -0.47 -2.28
C SER A 430 -16.36 -1.66 -3.23
N THR A 431 -15.89 -2.80 -2.76
CA THR A 431 -15.76 -4.01 -3.59
C THR A 431 -17.09 -4.77 -3.61
N ASP A 432 -17.57 -5.12 -4.80
CA ASP A 432 -18.83 -5.88 -4.97
C ASP A 432 -18.79 -7.28 -4.34
N ALA A 433 -17.58 -7.78 -4.00
CA ALA A 433 -17.37 -9.03 -3.28
C ALA A 433 -17.16 -8.77 -1.78
N PRO A 434 -17.81 -9.53 -0.87
CA PRO A 434 -17.64 -9.37 0.56
C PRO A 434 -16.25 -9.82 1.01
N VAL A 435 -15.32 -8.86 1.14
CA VAL A 435 -14.00 -9.10 1.73
C VAL A 435 -14.15 -9.41 3.22
N GLY A 436 -13.75 -10.62 3.60
CA GLY A 436 -13.71 -11.08 4.97
C GLY A 436 -12.32 -11.01 5.60
N ILE A 437 -12.27 -11.28 6.90
CA ILE A 437 -11.05 -11.32 7.71
C ILE A 437 -11.13 -12.54 8.63
N ALA A 438 -10.09 -13.37 8.64
CA ALA A 438 -9.86 -14.41 9.63
C ALA A 438 -8.77 -13.96 10.61
N LEU A 439 -9.04 -14.08 11.92
CA LEU A 439 -8.04 -13.97 12.98
C LEU A 439 -7.83 -15.37 13.57
N THR A 440 -6.60 -15.86 13.55
CA THR A 440 -6.22 -17.20 14.01
C THR A 440 -5.23 -17.08 15.17
N LEU A 441 -5.56 -17.74 16.28
CA LEU A 441 -4.62 -18.07 17.35
C LEU A 441 -4.00 -19.44 17.02
N SER A 442 -2.71 -19.48 16.70
CA SER A 442 -2.07 -20.74 16.24
C SER A 442 -1.57 -21.64 17.37
N GLU A 443 -1.51 -21.11 18.60
CA GLU A 443 -0.96 -21.76 19.79
C GLU A 443 -1.88 -21.47 20.98
N ALA A 444 -1.87 -22.33 22.00
CA ALA A 444 -2.72 -22.16 23.17
C ALA A 444 -2.31 -20.92 23.98
N LEU A 445 -3.29 -20.11 24.40
CA LEU A 445 -3.09 -18.95 25.25
C LEU A 445 -3.15 -19.38 26.72
N HIS A 446 -2.01 -19.34 27.41
CA HIS A 446 -1.89 -19.59 28.84
C HIS A 446 -2.01 -18.29 29.65
N TYR A 447 -2.75 -18.33 30.76
CA TYR A 447 -3.00 -17.20 31.65
C TYR A 447 -3.02 -17.68 33.11
N PRO A 448 -1.99 -17.38 33.92
CA PRO A 448 -1.99 -17.71 35.34
C PRO A 448 -3.07 -16.88 36.06
N LEU A 449 -4.00 -17.57 36.71
CA LEU A 449 -5.14 -16.96 37.42
C LEU A 449 -4.76 -16.40 38.80
N THR A 450 -3.52 -16.60 39.25
CA THR A 450 -3.08 -16.29 40.61
C THR A 450 -2.20 -15.04 40.65
N GLN A 451 -2.26 -14.30 41.77
CA GLN A 451 -1.47 -13.08 41.95
C GLN A 451 0.02 -13.41 41.92
N ILE A 452 0.81 -12.56 41.26
CA ILE A 452 2.26 -12.74 41.09
C ILE A 452 2.97 -12.56 42.45
N GLN A 453 3.10 -13.67 43.18
CA GLN A 453 3.87 -13.79 44.41
C GLN A 453 5.37 -13.71 44.07
N LEU A 454 5.92 -12.49 44.05
CA LEU A 454 7.33 -12.22 43.74
C LEU A 454 8.31 -12.95 44.68
N ASP A 455 9.48 -13.30 44.15
CA ASP A 455 10.49 -14.15 44.78
C ASP A 455 10.81 -13.77 46.24
N ALA A 456 10.79 -14.78 47.12
CA ALA A 456 11.02 -14.66 48.56
C ALA A 456 12.50 -14.40 48.95
N GLN A 457 13.26 -13.65 48.14
CA GLN A 457 14.64 -13.22 48.44
C GLN A 457 14.83 -11.70 48.47
N SER A 458 13.86 -10.88 48.03
CA SER A 458 13.89 -9.43 48.28
C SER A 458 13.30 -9.08 49.65
N GLN A 459 14.10 -8.49 50.54
CA GLN A 459 13.63 -8.02 51.84
C GLN A 459 12.59 -6.90 51.69
N PRO A 460 11.49 -6.91 52.48
CA PRO A 460 10.48 -5.85 52.40
C PRO A 460 10.99 -4.56 53.04
N LEU A 461 11.30 -3.55 52.20
CA LEU A 461 11.25 -2.17 52.68
C LEU A 461 9.79 -1.83 53.01
N LYS A 462 9.59 -1.06 54.08
CA LYS A 462 8.26 -0.68 54.55
C LYS A 462 7.67 0.43 53.68
N ASN A 463 6.36 0.37 53.48
CA ASN A 463 5.49 1.44 52.99
C ASN A 463 5.59 1.80 51.49
N GLU A 464 5.33 0.83 50.61
CA GLU A 464 4.60 1.10 49.35
C GLU A 464 3.21 0.44 49.40
N PRO A 465 2.15 1.06 48.82
CA PRO A 465 0.86 0.41 48.63
C PRO A 465 0.95 -0.68 47.54
N LEU A 466 0.18 -1.75 47.68
CA LEU A 466 0.36 -2.97 46.87
C LEU A 466 -0.23 -2.86 45.44
N ASP A 467 -1.02 -1.82 45.18
CA ASP A 467 -1.98 -1.75 44.07
C ASP A 467 -1.40 -1.41 42.68
N ASN A 468 -0.10 -1.11 42.55
CA ASN A 468 0.46 -0.48 41.35
C ASN A 468 1.58 -1.26 40.65
N LYS A 469 1.65 -2.58 40.82
CA LYS A 469 2.54 -3.45 40.03
C LYS A 469 1.97 -3.65 38.61
N PRO A 470 2.78 -3.52 37.54
CA PRO A 470 2.28 -3.64 36.18
C PRO A 470 1.95 -5.09 35.82
N LEU A 471 0.74 -5.33 35.31
CA LEU A 471 0.41 -6.59 34.64
C LEU A 471 1.25 -6.69 33.37
N ARG A 472 1.84 -7.87 33.14
CA ARG A 472 2.51 -8.24 31.89
C ARG A 472 1.82 -9.48 31.33
N PHE A 473 1.48 -9.45 30.05
CA PHE A 473 0.93 -10.59 29.35
C PHE A 473 1.63 -10.77 28.00
N LYS A 474 1.89 -12.04 27.67
CA LYS A 474 2.42 -12.44 26.36
C LYS A 474 1.31 -13.16 25.62
N LEU A 475 1.02 -12.72 24.40
CA LEU A 475 0.06 -13.40 23.54
C LEU A 475 0.83 -14.39 22.63
N PRO A 476 0.23 -15.55 22.30
CA PRO A 476 0.75 -16.46 21.28
C PRO A 476 0.81 -15.78 19.91
N ARG A 477 1.38 -16.46 18.91
CA ARG A 477 1.34 -15.94 17.53
C ARG A 477 -0.10 -15.75 17.05
N ILE A 478 -0.38 -14.56 16.54
CA ILE A 478 -1.67 -14.18 15.95
C ILE A 478 -1.47 -14.04 14.44
N GLU A 479 -2.25 -14.77 13.65
CA GLU A 479 -2.30 -14.63 12.19
C GLU A 479 -3.60 -13.93 11.78
N LEU A 480 -3.50 -12.86 11.00
CA LEU A 480 -4.64 -12.13 10.44
C LEU A 480 -4.62 -12.27 8.91
N LYS A 481 -5.64 -12.90 8.33
CA LYS A 481 -5.72 -13.20 6.89
C LYS A 481 -6.99 -12.65 6.25
N THR A 482 -6.92 -12.10 5.04
CA THR A 482 -8.12 -11.70 4.28
C THR A 482 -8.78 -12.87 3.54
N LEU A 483 -10.11 -12.80 3.38
CA LEU A 483 -10.95 -13.80 2.74
C LEU A 483 -11.69 -13.15 1.55
N GLY A 484 -11.81 -13.87 0.42
CA GLY A 484 -12.56 -13.39 -0.75
C GLY A 484 -11.93 -12.23 -1.53
N SER A 485 -10.73 -11.78 -1.15
CA SER A 485 -10.02 -10.64 -1.74
C SER A 485 -9.26 -11.00 -3.04
N LYS A 486 -9.16 -10.05 -3.98
CA LYS A 486 -8.21 -10.10 -5.11
C LYS A 486 -6.74 -9.95 -4.68
N LEU A 487 -6.51 -9.53 -3.44
CA LEU A 487 -5.22 -9.41 -2.78
C LEU A 487 -5.25 -10.27 -1.52
N ASP A 488 -4.63 -11.46 -1.55
CA ASP A 488 -4.47 -12.31 -0.38
C ASP A 488 -3.43 -11.64 0.55
N THR A 489 -3.89 -11.18 1.70
CA THR A 489 -3.04 -10.53 2.72
C THR A 489 -2.99 -11.38 3.98
N GLN A 490 -1.77 -11.61 4.48
CA GLN A 490 -1.48 -12.24 5.75
C GLN A 490 -0.59 -11.30 6.58
N ILE A 491 -1.01 -11.04 7.81
CA ILE A 491 -0.23 -10.34 8.84
C ILE A 491 0.00 -11.30 10.00
N ASP A 492 1.24 -11.69 10.23
CA ASP A 492 1.63 -12.42 11.44
C ASP A 492 2.11 -11.43 12.50
N LEU A 493 1.61 -11.56 13.72
CA LEU A 493 2.14 -10.91 14.92
C LEU A 493 2.75 -11.97 15.83
N ALA A 494 4.00 -11.77 16.22
CA ALA A 494 4.76 -12.66 17.10
C ALA A 494 5.43 -11.86 18.22
N ASN A 495 5.92 -12.56 19.26
CA ASN A 495 6.56 -11.96 20.43
C ASN A 495 5.75 -10.81 21.05
N VAL A 496 4.42 -10.95 21.06
CA VAL A 496 3.50 -9.89 21.49
C VAL A 496 3.56 -9.75 23.01
N GLU A 497 4.28 -8.77 23.53
CA GLU A 497 4.35 -8.44 24.95
C GLU A 497 3.60 -7.14 25.23
N VAL A 498 2.66 -7.18 26.17
CA VAL A 498 1.86 -6.03 26.61
C VAL A 498 2.05 -5.82 28.10
N VAL A 499 2.26 -4.56 28.49
CA VAL A 499 2.52 -4.16 29.88
C VAL A 499 1.59 -3.01 30.26
N LYS A 500 0.74 -3.23 31.26
CA LYS A 500 -0.24 -2.23 31.77
C LYS A 500 0.02 -1.95 33.25
N SER A 501 0.27 -0.70 33.61
CA SER A 501 0.16 -0.19 35.00
C SER A 501 -1.08 0.71 35.12
N ALA A 502 -1.31 1.39 36.24
CA ALA A 502 -2.37 2.42 36.29
C ALA A 502 -2.14 3.51 35.21
N GLU A 503 -0.92 4.05 35.15
CA GLU A 503 -0.58 5.23 34.34
C GLU A 503 -0.09 4.91 32.92
N ALA A 504 0.48 3.73 32.68
CA ALA A 504 1.13 3.39 31.41
C ALA A 504 0.45 2.23 30.66
N LEU A 505 0.70 2.19 29.34
CA LEU A 505 0.42 1.07 28.45
C LEU A 505 1.58 0.96 27.44
N SER A 506 2.36 -0.12 27.54
CA SER A 506 3.38 -0.50 26.57
C SER A 506 2.93 -1.73 25.79
N PHE A 507 3.17 -1.75 24.48
CA PHE A 507 2.88 -2.84 23.55
C PHE A 507 4.09 -3.02 22.64
N GLN A 508 4.57 -4.26 22.49
CA GLN A 508 5.67 -4.61 21.60
C GLN A 508 5.34 -5.89 20.84
N THR A 509 5.67 -5.95 19.55
CA THR A 509 5.53 -7.15 18.71
C THR A 509 6.51 -7.13 17.55
N ASP A 510 7.03 -8.30 17.19
CA ASP A 510 7.65 -8.52 15.88
C ASP A 510 6.53 -8.90 14.88
N TRP A 511 6.43 -8.18 13.77
CA TRP A 511 5.36 -8.33 12.77
C TRP A 511 5.89 -8.79 11.42
N ARG A 512 5.07 -9.48 10.63
CA ARG A 512 5.35 -9.83 9.22
C ARG A 512 4.11 -9.57 8.37
N LEU A 513 4.28 -8.85 7.26
CA LEU A 513 3.24 -8.63 6.24
C LEU A 513 3.65 -9.35 4.96
N ASN A 514 2.75 -10.18 4.45
CA ASN A 514 2.80 -10.76 3.12
C ASN A 514 1.48 -10.48 2.40
N ALA A 515 1.50 -9.66 1.36
CA ALA A 515 0.34 -9.35 0.54
C ALA A 515 0.62 -9.74 -0.91
N LYS A 516 -0.24 -10.57 -1.51
CA LYS A 516 -0.05 -11.10 -2.86
C LYS A 516 -1.34 -11.06 -3.67
N GLN A 517 -1.25 -10.50 -4.87
CA GLN A 517 -2.35 -10.43 -5.81
C GLN A 517 -2.69 -11.80 -6.41
N THR A 518 -3.97 -12.14 -6.43
CA THR A 518 -4.50 -13.45 -6.89
C THR A 518 -5.11 -13.38 -8.30
N SER A 519 -5.43 -12.19 -8.79
CA SER A 519 -5.98 -11.94 -10.13
C SER A 519 -5.66 -10.52 -10.60
N SER A 520 -5.75 -10.26 -11.92
CA SER A 520 -5.44 -8.92 -12.47
C SER A 520 -6.33 -7.83 -11.85
N LEU A 521 -5.72 -6.65 -11.63
CA LEU A 521 -6.34 -5.46 -11.06
C LEU A 521 -6.29 -4.30 -12.05
N GLN A 522 -7.29 -3.43 -11.97
CA GLN A 522 -7.34 -2.16 -12.70
C GLN A 522 -7.51 -1.01 -11.70
N LEU A 523 -6.90 0.14 -11.97
CA LEU A 523 -6.99 1.32 -11.11
C LEU A 523 -8.44 1.80 -10.98
N SER A 524 -9.23 1.67 -12.05
CA SER A 524 -10.67 1.95 -12.06
C SER A 524 -11.54 0.92 -11.32
N GLU A 525 -11.05 -0.28 -11.00
CA GLU A 525 -11.73 -1.17 -10.03
C GLU A 525 -11.56 -0.66 -8.60
N LEU A 526 -10.43 -0.02 -8.30
CA LEU A 526 -10.07 0.44 -6.95
C LEU A 526 -10.53 1.87 -6.66
N TRP A 527 -10.53 2.77 -7.64
CA TRP A 527 -10.89 4.19 -7.46
C TRP A 527 -12.03 4.66 -8.37
N ALA A 528 -12.88 5.55 -7.85
CA ALA A 528 -14.04 6.10 -8.54
C ALA A 528 -13.70 7.10 -9.65
N ASN A 529 -12.61 7.87 -9.49
CA ASN A 529 -12.21 8.95 -10.41
C ASN A 529 -10.71 8.83 -10.74
N THR A 530 -10.35 7.99 -11.72
CA THR A 530 -8.97 7.81 -12.18
C THR A 530 -8.66 8.73 -13.38
N PRO A 531 -7.60 9.56 -13.34
CA PRO A 531 -7.25 10.44 -14.48
C PRO A 531 -6.79 9.67 -15.73
N GLN A 532 -6.18 8.51 -15.53
CA GLN A 532 -5.88 7.48 -16.51
C GLN A 532 -6.09 6.14 -15.82
N ASP A 533 -6.60 5.14 -16.53
CA ASP A 533 -6.73 3.79 -15.97
C ASP A 533 -5.46 2.97 -16.25
N LEU A 534 -5.03 2.21 -15.25
CA LEU A 534 -3.80 1.43 -15.24
C LEU A 534 -4.14 0.02 -14.79
N SER A 535 -3.64 -0.99 -15.49
CA SER A 535 -3.83 -2.39 -15.16
C SER A 535 -2.50 -3.08 -14.88
N TRP A 536 -2.49 -4.04 -13.95
CA TRP A 536 -1.29 -4.84 -13.69
C TRP A 536 -1.64 -6.29 -13.35
N ASN A 537 -0.80 -7.21 -13.85
CA ASN A 537 -1.09 -8.64 -13.85
C ASN A 537 -0.81 -9.35 -12.51
N SER A 538 0.14 -8.84 -11.73
CA SER A 538 0.50 -9.34 -10.40
C SER A 538 1.10 -8.24 -9.53
N SER A 539 1.13 -8.48 -8.22
CA SER A 539 1.90 -7.71 -7.26
C SER A 539 2.15 -8.56 -6.02
N GLN A 540 3.25 -8.30 -5.34
CA GLN A 540 3.60 -8.89 -4.05
C GLN A 540 4.34 -7.86 -3.19
N LEU A 541 3.86 -7.63 -1.97
CA LEU A 541 4.55 -6.90 -0.92
C LEU A 541 4.93 -7.89 0.18
N THR A 542 6.23 -8.05 0.43
CA THR A 542 6.73 -8.80 1.58
C THR A 542 7.58 -7.85 2.42
N THR A 543 7.28 -7.74 3.71
CA THR A 543 8.09 -6.96 4.65
C THR A 543 7.87 -7.47 6.08
N ALA A 544 8.89 -7.33 6.92
CA ALA A 544 8.85 -7.73 8.33
C ALA A 544 9.41 -6.59 9.18
N GLY A 545 9.16 -6.63 10.49
CA GLY A 545 9.66 -5.60 11.37
C GLY A 545 9.34 -5.80 12.85
N ARG A 546 9.53 -4.73 13.60
CA ARG A 546 9.08 -4.57 14.98
C ARG A 546 8.21 -3.32 15.09
N LEU A 547 7.18 -3.41 15.91
CA LEU A 547 6.38 -2.28 16.36
C LEU A 547 6.53 -2.19 17.89
N SER A 548 6.88 -1.01 18.38
CA SER A 548 6.78 -0.65 19.79
C SER A 548 5.90 0.59 19.95
N PHE A 549 5.08 0.57 21.00
CA PHE A 549 4.17 1.64 21.36
C PHE A 549 4.21 1.78 22.87
N ASN A 550 4.36 3.00 23.38
CA ASN A 550 4.36 3.31 24.81
C ASN A 550 3.57 4.58 25.07
N ARG A 551 2.45 4.45 25.80
CA ARG A 551 1.60 5.55 26.21
C ARG A 551 1.73 5.76 27.72
N THR A 552 2.03 6.99 28.10
CA THR A 552 2.03 7.49 29.49
C THR A 552 0.88 8.50 29.66
N PRO A 553 0.64 9.07 30.86
CA PRO A 553 -0.35 10.13 31.04
C PRO A 553 0.00 11.43 30.30
N SER A 554 1.23 11.56 29.77
CA SER A 554 1.73 12.78 29.14
C SER A 554 2.23 12.60 27.71
N SER A 555 2.66 11.40 27.30
CA SER A 555 3.23 11.12 25.98
C SER A 555 2.59 9.89 25.35
N THR A 556 2.60 9.85 24.02
CA THR A 556 2.37 8.62 23.24
C THR A 556 3.52 8.50 22.26
N ASP A 557 4.50 7.69 22.64
CA ASP A 557 5.74 7.46 21.90
C ASP A 557 5.62 6.12 21.16
N TRP A 558 5.96 6.08 19.87
CA TRP A 558 5.84 4.87 19.06
C TRP A 558 6.94 4.78 18.02
N GLN A 559 7.31 3.56 17.65
CA GLN A 559 8.38 3.27 16.71
C GLN A 559 8.08 2.00 15.91
N PHE A 560 8.18 2.13 14.59
CA PHE A 560 8.00 1.09 13.59
C PHE A 560 9.32 0.94 12.83
N ILE A 561 9.92 -0.25 12.86
CA ILE A 561 11.22 -0.54 12.24
C ILE A 561 11.07 -1.78 11.35
N THR A 562 11.53 -1.75 10.10
CA THR A 562 11.58 -2.97 9.27
C THR A 562 12.81 -3.84 9.58
N THR A 563 12.68 -5.15 9.46
CA THR A 563 13.74 -6.15 9.72
C THR A 563 13.88 -7.12 8.54
N PRO A 564 15.03 -7.79 8.36
CA PRO A 564 15.27 -8.64 7.20
C PRO A 564 14.24 -9.77 7.03
N ILE A 565 13.77 -9.96 5.79
CA ILE A 565 12.74 -10.92 5.41
C ILE A 565 13.35 -12.33 5.30
N GLY A 566 13.71 -12.93 6.44
CA GLY A 566 14.26 -14.28 6.47
C GLY A 566 14.43 -14.81 7.89
N ALA A 567 14.36 -16.14 8.04
CA ALA A 567 14.84 -16.79 9.25
C ALA A 567 16.38 -16.91 9.16
N ALA A 568 17.10 -16.33 10.12
CA ALA A 568 18.56 -16.32 10.09
C ALA A 568 19.14 -17.71 10.38
N THR A 569 19.40 -18.49 9.33
CA THR A 569 20.32 -19.64 9.40
C THR A 569 21.69 -19.14 9.87
N GLN A 570 22.20 -19.71 10.97
CA GLN A 570 23.13 -19.08 11.91
C GLN A 570 24.60 -18.89 11.44
N THR A 571 24.85 -18.68 10.15
CA THR A 571 26.21 -18.62 9.58
C THR A 571 26.55 -17.37 8.76
N GLN A 572 25.59 -16.48 8.47
CA GLN A 572 25.89 -15.16 7.88
C GLN A 572 25.03 -14.04 8.47
N GLN A 573 25.65 -13.13 9.23
CA GLN A 573 25.13 -11.79 9.46
C GLN A 573 25.46 -10.92 8.23
N ASN A 574 24.60 -10.93 7.22
CA ASN A 574 24.69 -10.04 6.07
C ASN A 574 23.29 -9.60 5.62
N ALA A 575 23.23 -8.51 4.85
CA ALA A 575 21.98 -7.86 4.47
C ALA A 575 21.04 -8.79 3.68
N GLY A 576 19.80 -8.88 4.15
CA GLY A 576 18.65 -9.34 3.37
C GLY A 576 17.60 -8.23 3.35
N ASP A 577 16.81 -8.16 2.28
CA ASP A 577 15.78 -7.13 2.10
C ASP A 577 14.86 -7.03 3.33
N THR A 578 14.60 -5.82 3.82
CA THR A 578 13.64 -5.56 4.92
C THR A 578 12.25 -5.20 4.39
N LEU A 579 12.20 -4.71 3.14
CA LEU A 579 11.02 -4.52 2.32
C LEU A 579 11.36 -4.97 0.91
N GLN A 580 10.50 -5.80 0.33
CA GLN A 580 10.50 -6.21 -1.06
C GLN A 580 9.09 -5.99 -1.61
N PHE A 581 8.96 -5.08 -2.57
CA PHE A 581 7.71 -4.79 -3.26
C PHE A 581 7.90 -4.97 -4.76
N THR A 582 7.17 -5.92 -5.34
CA THR A 582 7.16 -6.16 -6.78
C THR A 582 5.76 -5.92 -7.33
N VAL A 583 5.66 -5.15 -8.41
CA VAL A 583 4.49 -5.07 -9.29
C VAL A 583 4.89 -5.68 -10.61
N GLY A 584 4.05 -6.54 -11.18
CA GLY A 584 4.26 -7.10 -12.50
C GLY A 584 4.06 -6.07 -13.62
N GLU A 585 3.84 -6.56 -14.84
CA GLU A 585 3.68 -5.71 -16.01
C GLU A 585 2.49 -4.75 -15.83
N LEU A 586 2.77 -3.44 -15.88
CA LEU A 586 1.82 -2.35 -15.67
C LEU A 586 1.52 -1.67 -17.01
N LYS A 587 0.26 -1.68 -17.42
CA LYS A 587 -0.23 -1.20 -18.73
C LYS A 587 -1.32 -0.16 -18.59
N GLN A 588 -1.17 0.97 -19.28
CA GLN A 588 -2.22 1.96 -19.41
C GLN A 588 -3.38 1.43 -20.26
N LEU A 589 -4.59 1.48 -19.71
CA LEU A 589 -5.82 1.18 -20.43
C LEU A 589 -6.30 2.44 -21.15
N SER A 590 -5.83 2.62 -22.38
CA SER A 590 -6.24 3.70 -23.27
C SER A 590 -7.72 3.51 -23.67
N ALA A 591 -8.59 4.42 -23.28
CA ALA A 591 -9.97 4.44 -23.77
C ALA A 591 -9.96 4.73 -25.27
N GLN A 592 -10.41 3.77 -26.08
CA GLN A 592 -10.19 3.74 -27.53
C GLN A 592 -11.13 4.69 -28.32
N ASP A 593 -11.10 5.98 -28.00
CA ASP A 593 -11.76 7.03 -28.77
C ASP A 593 -11.01 7.29 -30.08
N ASN A 594 -11.32 6.50 -31.11
CA ASN A 594 -10.67 6.48 -32.42
C ASN A 594 -10.69 7.82 -33.19
N ASN A 595 -11.27 8.90 -32.63
CA ASN A 595 -11.28 10.26 -33.21
C ASN A 595 -10.26 11.21 -32.57
N ALA A 596 -9.54 10.81 -31.51
CA ALA A 596 -8.60 11.69 -30.84
C ALA A 596 -7.34 11.93 -31.69
N ALA A 597 -7.05 13.20 -32.00
CA ALA A 597 -5.87 13.58 -32.81
C ALA A 597 -4.51 13.26 -32.14
N LYS A 598 -4.52 12.86 -30.87
CA LYS A 598 -3.35 12.39 -30.11
C LYS A 598 -3.74 11.19 -29.24
N HIS A 599 -2.96 10.11 -29.31
CA HIS A 599 -3.00 8.99 -28.39
C HIS A 599 -1.61 8.77 -27.78
N ALA A 600 -1.56 8.26 -26.55
CA ALA A 600 -0.33 7.79 -25.94
C ALA A 600 -0.60 6.51 -25.15
N ASP A 601 0.27 5.52 -25.33
CA ASP A 601 0.18 4.20 -24.72
C ASP A 601 1.46 3.95 -23.91
N VAL A 602 1.32 3.57 -22.64
CA VAL A 602 2.43 3.35 -21.72
C VAL A 602 2.36 1.95 -21.13
N SER A 603 3.50 1.25 -21.17
CA SER A 603 3.67 -0.09 -20.61
C SER A 603 5.03 -0.21 -19.92
N LEU A 604 5.01 -0.65 -18.67
CA LEU A 604 6.18 -0.92 -17.84
C LEU A 604 6.24 -2.42 -17.57
N GLY A 605 7.43 -3.02 -17.63
CA GLY A 605 7.68 -4.39 -17.18
C GLY A 605 7.61 -4.52 -15.65
N SER A 606 8.12 -5.62 -15.08
CA SER A 606 8.12 -5.78 -13.62
C SER A 606 8.88 -4.65 -12.94
N ILE A 607 8.23 -3.98 -11.98
CA ILE A 607 8.81 -2.96 -11.10
C ILE A 607 9.13 -3.65 -9.77
N THR A 608 10.36 -3.60 -9.32
CA THR A 608 10.77 -4.10 -8.00
C THR A 608 11.44 -3.01 -7.19
N ILE A 609 10.99 -2.83 -5.94
CA ILE A 609 11.53 -1.88 -4.97
C ILE A 609 12.03 -2.67 -3.75
N ASN A 610 13.33 -2.57 -3.47
CA ASN A 610 13.99 -3.28 -2.38
C ASN A 610 14.67 -2.31 -1.39
N ALA A 611 14.64 -2.67 -0.11
CA ALA A 611 15.27 -1.94 0.99
C ALA A 611 16.26 -2.84 1.75
N LEU A 612 17.57 -2.65 1.53
CA LEU A 612 18.63 -3.50 2.11
C LEU A 612 18.97 -3.17 3.59
N ALA A 613 18.35 -2.15 4.17
CA ALA A 613 18.52 -1.75 5.57
C ALA A 613 17.16 -1.37 6.20
N PRO A 614 17.07 -1.25 7.54
CA PRO A 614 15.83 -0.89 8.21
C PRO A 614 15.30 0.50 7.82
N LEU A 615 14.04 0.54 7.38
CA LEU A 615 13.23 1.75 7.38
C LEU A 615 12.68 1.95 8.78
N THR A 616 12.80 3.17 9.31
CA THR A 616 12.28 3.52 10.64
C THR A 616 11.32 4.70 10.56
N VAL A 617 10.14 4.54 11.15
CA VAL A 617 9.19 5.64 11.40
C VAL A 617 8.94 5.71 12.89
N SER A 618 9.06 6.88 13.51
CA SER A 618 8.82 7.03 14.94
C SER A 618 8.31 8.40 15.32
N SER A 619 7.41 8.44 16.31
CA SER A 619 7.08 9.65 17.06
C SER A 619 7.65 9.52 18.47
N GLN A 620 8.47 10.48 18.89
CA GLN A 620 9.04 10.52 20.24
C GLN A 620 8.98 11.95 20.79
N ARG A 621 8.73 12.08 22.11
CA ARG A 621 9.00 13.33 22.82
C ARG A 621 10.52 13.57 22.85
N ASN A 622 10.96 14.70 22.31
CA ASN A 622 12.35 15.12 22.41
C ASN A 622 12.66 15.53 23.87
N SER A 623 13.62 14.85 24.50
CA SER A 623 14.06 15.09 25.89
C SER A 623 15.41 15.82 25.99
N ASN A 624 16.01 16.23 24.86
CA ASN A 624 17.36 16.81 24.81
C ASN A 624 17.39 18.32 25.13
N THR A 625 16.87 18.68 26.31
CA THR A 625 17.20 19.95 26.98
C THR A 625 18.12 19.70 28.18
N SER A 626 19.18 18.91 27.98
CA SER A 626 20.25 18.71 28.96
C SER A 626 21.20 19.92 29.03
N SER A 627 20.63 21.13 29.13
CA SER A 627 21.38 22.35 29.37
C SER A 627 21.88 22.36 30.82
N SER A 628 23.20 22.31 30.99
CA SER A 628 23.86 22.43 32.31
C SER A 628 23.71 23.85 32.87
N ILE A 629 22.56 24.14 33.46
CA ILE A 629 22.27 25.45 34.08
C ILE A 629 22.73 25.41 35.53
N SER A 630 23.81 26.13 35.82
CA SER A 630 24.16 26.53 37.18
C SER A 630 23.11 27.49 37.74
N SER A 631 22.93 27.47 39.06
CA SER A 631 21.84 28.15 39.76
C SER A 631 21.83 29.68 39.58
N ALA A 632 20.96 30.18 38.70
CA ALA A 632 20.50 31.58 38.68
C ALA A 632 19.08 31.70 38.10
N GLN A 633 18.32 32.69 38.59
CA GLN A 633 16.89 32.85 38.33
C GLN A 633 16.57 33.23 36.88
N THR A 634 15.67 32.51 36.21
CA THR A 634 14.54 33.10 35.45
C THR A 634 13.51 32.04 35.06
N SER A 635 12.22 32.38 35.12
CA SER A 635 11.12 31.51 34.72
C SER A 635 10.84 31.67 33.22
N VAL A 636 11.35 30.76 32.41
CA VAL A 636 10.90 30.57 31.01
C VAL A 636 9.57 29.80 31.02
N PRO A 637 8.54 30.19 30.25
CA PRO A 637 7.28 29.44 30.18
C PRO A 637 7.49 28.07 29.50
N ALA A 638 6.89 27.03 30.05
CA ALA A 638 6.96 25.67 29.51
C ALA A 638 5.85 25.41 28.48
N SER A 639 5.92 26.07 27.32
CA SER A 639 4.95 25.92 26.21
C SER A 639 5.43 24.97 25.10
N ASP A 640 6.71 25.00 24.75
CA ASP A 640 7.19 24.48 23.46
C ASP A 640 7.74 23.04 23.55
N ILE A 641 6.94 22.10 24.06
CA ILE A 641 7.28 20.67 24.12
C ILE A 641 6.69 19.95 22.88
N ALA A 642 7.29 20.20 21.72
CA ALA A 642 6.87 19.58 20.47
C ALA A 642 7.16 18.06 20.44
N HIS A 643 6.17 17.26 20.05
CA HIS A 643 6.41 15.87 19.64
C HIS A 643 7.14 15.84 18.30
N GLN A 644 8.22 15.05 18.21
CA GLN A 644 9.05 14.97 17.02
C GLN A 644 8.72 13.70 16.23
N PHE A 645 8.32 13.87 14.97
CA PHE A 645 8.10 12.77 14.04
C PHE A 645 9.32 12.62 13.13
N THR A 646 9.90 11.42 13.09
CA THR A 646 11.13 11.12 12.35
C THR A 646 10.90 9.96 11.38
N LEU A 647 11.31 10.17 10.13
CA LEU A 647 11.30 9.19 9.06
C LEU A 647 12.75 8.95 8.60
N ALA A 648 13.31 7.78 8.91
CA ALA A 648 14.58 7.33 8.39
C ALA A 648 14.35 6.35 7.22
N LEU A 649 14.66 6.81 6.01
CA LEU A 649 14.68 6.01 4.80
C LEU A 649 16.05 5.32 4.65
N PRO A 650 16.10 4.01 4.37
CA PRO A 650 17.34 3.29 4.09
C PRO A 650 17.83 3.60 2.66
N PRO A 651 18.99 3.06 2.24
CA PRO A 651 19.29 2.90 0.83
C PRO A 651 18.16 2.08 0.15
N LEU A 652 17.68 2.58 -0.99
CA LEU A 652 16.55 2.05 -1.73
C LEU A 652 16.93 1.86 -3.19
N THR A 653 16.62 0.69 -3.73
CA THR A 653 16.74 0.41 -5.17
C THR A 653 15.35 0.25 -5.76
N LEU A 654 15.10 0.91 -6.89
CA LEU A 654 13.96 0.64 -7.77
C LEU A 654 14.54 0.13 -9.10
N ALA A 655 14.13 -1.07 -9.49
CA ALA A 655 14.44 -1.69 -10.77
C ALA A 655 13.15 -1.85 -11.58
N LEU A 656 13.27 -1.69 -12.89
CA LEU A 656 12.22 -1.85 -13.88
C LEU A 656 12.76 -2.72 -15.01
N GLU A 657 12.15 -3.88 -15.24
CA GLU A 657 12.63 -4.84 -16.24
C GLU A 657 12.60 -4.27 -17.66
N GLN A 658 11.55 -3.54 -18.04
CA GLN A 658 11.40 -2.93 -19.36
C GLN A 658 10.58 -1.65 -19.28
N LEU A 659 10.87 -0.68 -20.14
CA LEU A 659 10.03 0.50 -20.36
C LEU A 659 9.63 0.55 -21.83
N HIS A 660 8.36 0.83 -22.12
CA HIS A 660 7.91 1.18 -23.46
C HIS A 660 6.81 2.25 -23.40
N PHE A 661 7.03 3.34 -24.14
CA PHE A 661 6.15 4.48 -24.29
C PHE A 661 5.91 4.72 -25.79
N SER A 662 4.66 4.88 -26.19
CA SER A 662 4.30 5.28 -27.56
C SER A 662 3.44 6.53 -27.55
N GLN A 663 3.67 7.45 -28.47
CA GLN A 663 2.78 8.58 -28.73
C GLN A 663 2.47 8.68 -30.22
N THR A 664 1.18 8.54 -30.58
CA THR A 664 0.70 8.73 -31.94
C THR A 664 -0.02 10.07 -32.06
N THR A 665 0.29 10.80 -33.14
CA THR A 665 -0.28 12.11 -33.48
C THR A 665 -0.75 12.09 -34.92
N GLN A 666 -1.95 12.59 -35.19
CA GLN A 666 -2.48 12.74 -36.55
C GLN A 666 -2.62 14.23 -36.89
N THR A 667 -2.09 14.64 -38.03
CA THR A 667 -2.26 15.98 -38.60
C THR A 667 -2.91 15.88 -39.98
N VAL A 668 -4.06 16.55 -40.14
CA VAL A 668 -4.74 16.64 -41.43
C VAL A 668 -4.14 17.81 -42.20
N VAL A 669 -3.42 17.53 -43.28
CA VAL A 669 -2.91 18.56 -44.20
C VAL A 669 -3.97 18.81 -45.28
N THR A 670 -4.62 19.97 -45.18
CA THR A 670 -5.38 20.56 -46.30
C THR A 670 -4.43 21.24 -47.26
N GLU A 671 -4.20 20.65 -48.43
CA GLU A 671 -3.48 21.26 -49.55
C GLU A 671 -4.33 22.41 -50.13
N THR A 672 -4.22 23.62 -49.56
CA THR A 672 -4.78 24.83 -50.18
C THR A 672 -3.95 25.21 -51.40
N ALA A 673 -4.41 24.82 -52.59
CA ALA A 673 -3.78 25.20 -53.85
C ALA A 673 -3.70 26.73 -53.96
N ALA A 674 -2.49 27.26 -54.12
CA ALA A 674 -2.27 28.70 -54.30
C ALA A 674 -2.79 29.13 -55.68
N VAL A 675 -3.95 29.80 -55.71
CA VAL A 675 -4.51 30.35 -56.94
C VAL A 675 -3.77 31.64 -57.29
N ASP A 676 -3.10 31.64 -58.44
CA ASP A 676 -2.23 32.73 -58.90
C ASP A 676 -3.05 33.94 -59.39
N THR A 677 -3.52 34.77 -58.45
CA THR A 677 -4.44 35.89 -58.74
C THR A 677 -3.73 37.12 -59.31
N LYS A 678 -3.44 37.09 -60.61
CA LYS A 678 -3.02 38.27 -61.41
C LYS A 678 -3.83 38.48 -62.69
N LYS A 679 -5.12 38.88 -62.57
CA LYS A 679 -5.79 39.93 -63.40
C LYS A 679 -7.30 40.06 -63.16
N ALA A 680 -7.82 41.17 -63.70
CA ALA A 680 -9.22 41.53 -63.98
C ALA A 680 -10.08 42.01 -62.81
N GLU A 681 -10.54 43.25 -62.95
CA GLU A 681 -11.55 43.91 -62.10
C GLU A 681 -12.97 43.75 -62.71
N THR A 682 -13.95 44.32 -62.00
CA THR A 682 -15.29 44.76 -62.47
C THR A 682 -16.43 43.75 -62.67
N THR A 683 -17.64 44.31 -62.49
CA THR A 683 -19.01 43.75 -62.65
C THR A 683 -19.43 42.60 -61.73
N ALA A 684 -20.28 42.95 -60.76
CA ALA A 684 -21.04 41.99 -59.96
C ALA A 684 -22.39 41.65 -60.63
N VAL A 685 -22.77 40.38 -60.59
CA VAL A 685 -24.12 39.88 -60.89
C VAL A 685 -24.42 38.72 -59.92
N GLU A 686 -25.61 38.71 -59.32
CA GLU A 686 -26.07 37.59 -58.48
C GLU A 686 -26.47 36.40 -59.36
N THR A 687 -26.02 35.17 -59.05
CA THR A 687 -26.76 33.96 -59.46
C THR A 687 -26.55 32.80 -58.48
N LYS A 688 -27.56 31.92 -58.42
CA LYS A 688 -27.73 30.80 -57.48
C LYS A 688 -26.59 29.78 -57.46
N VAL A 689 -26.52 29.09 -56.31
CA VAL A 689 -25.97 27.74 -56.16
C VAL A 689 -26.58 26.77 -57.19
N THR A 690 -25.72 25.95 -57.81
CA THR A 690 -26.07 24.65 -58.41
C THR A 690 -24.94 23.66 -58.14
N GLU A 691 -25.28 22.46 -57.67
CA GLU A 691 -24.35 21.40 -57.30
C GLU A 691 -23.93 20.58 -58.55
N ALA A 692 -22.65 20.52 -58.91
CA ALA A 692 -22.12 19.54 -59.88
C ALA A 692 -20.58 19.45 -60.00
N SER A 693 -19.80 19.47 -58.91
CA SER A 693 -18.34 19.20 -58.99
C SER A 693 -17.77 18.60 -57.71
N ALA A 694 -17.97 17.30 -57.54
CA ALA A 694 -17.35 16.52 -56.46
C ALA A 694 -15.87 16.21 -56.78
N GLU A 695 -15.03 17.25 -56.81
CA GLU A 695 -13.59 17.05 -56.78
C GLU A 695 -13.21 16.38 -55.46
N LYS A 696 -12.57 15.22 -55.57
CA LYS A 696 -12.26 14.34 -54.45
C LYS A 696 -11.05 14.88 -53.69
N SER A 697 -11.26 15.88 -52.85
CA SER A 697 -10.22 16.47 -52.00
C SER A 697 -9.53 15.39 -51.15
N THR A 698 -8.32 15.00 -51.56
CA THR A 698 -7.53 13.99 -50.87
C THR A 698 -6.86 14.58 -49.63
N ASN A 699 -7.67 14.84 -48.60
CA ASN A 699 -7.21 15.22 -47.26
C ASN A 699 -6.09 14.26 -46.84
N THR A 700 -4.87 14.77 -46.78
CA THR A 700 -3.71 13.95 -46.50
C THR A 700 -3.46 13.96 -45.00
N SER A 701 -3.94 12.91 -44.33
CA SER A 701 -3.55 12.62 -42.95
C SER A 701 -2.09 12.18 -42.91
N ILE A 702 -1.25 12.96 -42.24
CA ILE A 702 0.08 12.54 -41.81
C ILE A 702 -0.07 11.98 -40.39
N THR A 703 0.50 10.81 -40.15
CA THR A 703 0.53 10.18 -38.82
C THR A 703 1.98 10.07 -38.36
N THR A 704 2.30 10.71 -37.23
CA THR A 704 3.57 10.62 -36.55
C THR A 704 3.42 9.79 -35.29
N LYS A 705 4.13 8.65 -35.23
CA LYS A 705 4.24 7.80 -34.04
C LYS A 705 5.67 7.89 -33.50
N THR A 706 5.83 8.25 -32.24
CA THR A 706 7.13 8.24 -31.55
C THR A 706 7.11 7.13 -30.52
N ASP A 707 8.03 6.18 -30.66
CA ASP A 707 8.21 5.04 -29.76
C ASP A 707 9.51 5.22 -28.98
N MET A 708 9.45 5.05 -27.66
CA MET A 708 10.59 5.08 -26.76
C MET A 708 10.59 3.80 -25.93
N SER A 709 11.71 3.08 -25.90
CA SER A 709 11.84 1.84 -25.12
C SER A 709 13.19 1.75 -24.42
N ALA A 710 13.23 1.12 -23.25
CA ALA A 710 14.46 0.69 -22.58
C ALA A 710 14.36 -0.79 -22.18
N GLY A 711 15.42 -1.55 -22.45
CA GLY A 711 15.49 -3.01 -22.17
C GLY A 711 15.80 -3.37 -20.72
N SER A 712 16.19 -2.40 -19.90
CA SER A 712 16.10 -2.41 -18.42
C SER A 712 16.40 -1.02 -17.88
N PHE A 713 15.78 -0.63 -16.76
CA PHE A 713 16.06 0.62 -16.05
C PHE A 713 16.22 0.38 -14.54
N SER A 714 17.16 1.07 -13.89
CA SER A 714 17.26 1.07 -12.43
C SER A 714 17.71 2.43 -11.89
N ILE A 715 17.29 2.71 -10.65
CA ILE A 715 17.63 3.90 -9.89
C ILE A 715 17.89 3.50 -8.42
N ALA A 716 19.04 3.89 -7.87
CA ALA A 716 19.51 3.48 -6.55
C ALA A 716 19.92 4.69 -5.69
N PHE A 717 19.23 4.89 -4.57
CA PHE A 717 19.64 5.82 -3.52
C PHE A 717 20.67 5.13 -2.63
N GLN A 718 21.95 5.52 -2.75
CA GLN A 718 23.06 4.84 -2.08
C GLN A 718 23.25 5.25 -0.60
N LYS A 719 22.56 6.29 -0.13
CA LYS A 719 22.65 6.76 1.27
C LYS A 719 21.29 6.78 1.95
N ALA A 720 21.28 6.37 3.22
CA ALA A 720 20.14 6.58 4.10
C ALA A 720 19.88 8.08 4.32
N MET A 721 18.62 8.46 4.51
CA MET A 721 18.19 9.84 4.77
C MET A 721 17.27 9.86 5.98
N SER A 722 17.48 10.82 6.89
CA SER A 722 16.60 11.04 8.05
C SER A 722 15.91 12.39 7.90
N PHE A 723 14.58 12.38 7.96
CA PHE A 723 13.74 13.57 7.89
C PHE A 723 13.04 13.78 9.23
N GLU A 724 13.23 14.95 9.83
CA GLU A 724 12.61 15.34 11.09
C GLU A 724 11.51 16.36 10.81
N PHE A 725 10.27 16.03 11.18
CA PHE A 725 9.10 16.86 10.93
C PHE A 725 8.63 17.49 12.24
N LYS A 726 8.36 18.80 12.20
CA LYS A 726 7.73 19.53 13.30
C LYS A 726 6.20 19.48 13.16
N PRO A 727 5.44 19.36 14.27
CA PRO A 727 3.99 19.21 14.22
C PRO A 727 3.24 20.49 13.83
N GLU A 728 3.94 21.62 13.73
CA GLU A 728 3.40 22.96 13.44
C GLU A 728 3.27 23.27 11.94
N VAL A 729 3.82 22.43 11.05
CA VAL A 729 3.93 22.76 9.62
C VAL A 729 2.70 22.27 8.84
N GLU A 730 1.91 23.21 8.31
CA GLU A 730 0.65 22.94 7.58
C GLU A 730 0.81 22.05 6.33
N ALA A 731 2.03 21.95 5.78
CA ALA A 731 2.36 21.05 4.67
C ALA A 731 3.66 20.26 4.94
N PRO A 732 3.64 18.92 4.96
CA PRO A 732 4.86 18.12 5.17
C PRO A 732 5.86 18.26 4.02
N LEU A 733 5.41 18.67 2.82
CA LEU A 733 6.29 18.94 1.68
C LEU A 733 7.24 20.11 1.96
N ASP A 734 6.76 21.17 2.63
CA ASP A 734 7.56 22.36 2.96
C ASP A 734 8.59 22.05 4.06
N SER A 735 8.30 21.11 4.96
CA SER A 735 9.30 20.56 5.89
C SER A 735 10.44 19.86 5.13
N LEU A 736 10.12 19.08 4.10
CA LEU A 736 11.11 18.35 3.29
C LEU A 736 11.91 19.27 2.37
N LEU A 737 11.31 20.36 1.87
CA LEU A 737 11.98 21.42 1.10
C LEU A 737 12.85 22.35 1.98
N THR A 738 12.56 22.48 3.27
CA THR A 738 13.38 23.28 4.20
C THR A 738 14.49 22.47 4.89
N ALA A 739 14.32 21.16 5.07
CA ALA A 739 15.39 20.26 5.52
C ALA A 739 16.57 20.22 4.54
N THR A 740 17.81 20.15 5.04
CA THR A 740 19.02 19.97 4.22
C THR A 740 19.39 18.49 4.12
N TRP A 741 19.65 17.98 2.91
CA TRP A 741 20.01 16.57 2.69
C TRP A 741 21.03 16.39 1.57
N GLN A 742 21.76 15.27 1.58
CA GLN A 742 22.65 14.86 0.50
C GLN A 742 22.52 13.36 0.24
N ASN A 743 22.43 12.97 -1.03
CA ASN A 743 22.43 11.56 -1.43
C ASN A 743 23.36 11.33 -2.63
N GLN A 744 23.66 10.06 -2.93
CA GLN A 744 24.24 9.64 -4.20
C GLN A 744 23.22 8.74 -4.90
N LEU A 745 22.89 9.12 -6.12
CA LEU A 745 21.83 8.54 -6.93
C LEU A 745 22.47 7.94 -8.17
N GLU A 746 22.42 6.62 -8.28
CA GLU A 746 22.93 5.88 -9.43
C GLU A 746 21.76 5.48 -10.32
N TRP A 747 21.82 5.87 -11.59
CA TRP A 747 20.85 5.50 -12.62
C TRP A 747 21.53 4.60 -13.65
N GLN A 748 20.83 3.57 -14.11
CA GLN A 748 21.23 2.79 -15.28
C GLN A 748 20.03 2.60 -16.21
N ALA A 749 20.26 2.80 -17.51
CA ALA A 749 19.35 2.37 -18.56
C ALA A 749 20.14 1.57 -19.61
N ASN A 750 19.66 0.39 -19.95
CA ASN A 750 20.25 -0.45 -21.00
C ASN A 750 19.29 -0.52 -22.19
N GLN A 751 19.83 -0.57 -23.42
CA GLN A 751 19.07 -0.66 -24.67
C GLN A 751 18.01 0.45 -24.80
N LEU A 752 18.38 1.69 -24.51
CA LEU A 752 17.49 2.84 -24.70
C LEU A 752 17.40 3.15 -26.21
N ASN A 753 16.19 3.11 -26.76
CA ASN A 753 15.90 3.36 -28.17
C ASN A 753 14.73 4.34 -28.28
N ILE A 754 14.83 5.32 -29.18
CA ILE A 754 13.77 6.25 -29.53
C ILE A 754 13.66 6.25 -31.06
N GLU A 755 12.51 5.80 -31.57
CA GLU A 755 12.19 5.75 -32.99
C GLU A 755 11.01 6.65 -33.32
N LYS A 756 11.11 7.38 -34.42
CA LYS A 756 10.05 8.19 -35.00
C LYS A 756 9.59 7.54 -36.29
N GLN A 757 8.30 7.21 -36.38
CA GLN A 757 7.66 6.68 -37.58
C GLN A 757 6.74 7.74 -38.20
N LEU A 758 7.10 8.18 -39.40
CA LEU A 758 6.35 9.12 -40.23
C LEU A 758 5.56 8.34 -41.29
N SER A 759 4.24 8.37 -41.23
CA SER A 759 3.35 7.66 -42.16
C SER A 759 2.47 8.65 -42.94
N SER A 760 2.46 8.55 -44.28
CA SER A 760 1.68 9.41 -45.17
C SER A 760 1.43 8.74 -46.53
N LYS A 761 0.25 8.95 -47.12
CA LYS A 761 -0.20 8.41 -48.43
C LYS A 761 0.14 6.89 -48.60
N GLY A 762 0.00 6.11 -47.54
CA GLY A 762 0.25 4.65 -47.50
C GLY A 762 1.72 4.22 -47.40
N ARG A 763 2.67 5.16 -47.33
CA ARG A 763 4.10 4.88 -47.08
C ARG A 763 4.46 5.21 -45.64
N SER A 764 5.41 4.47 -45.07
CA SER A 764 5.94 4.70 -43.73
C SER A 764 7.46 4.77 -43.78
N ARG A 765 8.05 5.77 -43.12
CA ARG A 765 9.49 5.89 -42.87
C ARG A 765 9.72 5.82 -41.37
N LYS A 766 10.57 4.90 -40.93
CA LYS A 766 11.18 4.94 -39.59
C LYS A 766 12.46 5.76 -39.61
N GLU A 767 12.74 6.42 -38.50
CA GLU A 767 13.87 7.31 -38.26
C GLU A 767 14.29 7.10 -36.80
N THR A 768 15.51 6.57 -36.58
CA THR A 768 16.09 6.51 -35.23
C THR A 768 16.40 7.94 -34.79
N VAL A 769 15.97 8.30 -33.58
CA VAL A 769 16.21 9.61 -32.96
C VAL A 769 17.32 9.50 -31.91
N LEU A 770 17.33 8.40 -31.17
CA LEU A 770 18.36 8.07 -30.19
C LEU A 770 18.45 6.54 -30.08
N LYS A 771 19.65 5.99 -30.03
CA LYS A 771 19.88 4.60 -29.63
C LYS A 771 21.16 4.54 -28.79
N LEU A 772 21.08 3.94 -27.61
CA LEU A 772 22.18 3.77 -26.66
C LEU A 772 22.11 2.36 -26.06
N ASP A 773 23.17 1.56 -26.27
CA ASP A 773 23.22 0.21 -25.72
C ASP A 773 23.35 0.22 -24.17
N LYS A 774 24.07 1.21 -23.62
CA LYS A 774 24.21 1.47 -22.17
C LYS A 774 24.25 2.98 -21.91
N LEU A 775 23.51 3.40 -20.89
CA LEU A 775 23.55 4.72 -20.27
C LEU A 775 23.66 4.54 -18.74
N THR A 776 24.68 5.12 -18.12
CA THR A 776 24.78 5.19 -16.65
C THR A 776 25.08 6.60 -16.18
N LEU A 777 24.43 7.01 -15.09
CA LEU A 777 24.63 8.31 -14.43
C LEU A 777 24.88 8.07 -12.93
N ALA A 778 26.04 8.50 -12.45
CA ALA A 778 26.32 8.64 -11.02
C ALA A 778 26.17 10.12 -10.62
N GLN A 779 25.18 10.43 -9.77
CA GLN A 779 24.80 11.80 -9.42
C GLN A 779 24.88 12.02 -7.90
N SER A 780 25.72 12.95 -7.45
CA SER A 780 25.73 13.45 -6.07
C SER A 780 24.75 14.63 -5.96
N LEU A 781 23.62 14.42 -5.30
CA LEU A 781 22.61 15.46 -5.05
C LEU A 781 22.81 16.05 -3.66
N ASN A 782 22.90 17.38 -3.56
CA ASN A 782 22.97 18.14 -2.31
C ASN A 782 21.90 19.24 -2.31
N TRP A 783 20.88 19.09 -1.46
CA TRP A 783 19.78 20.03 -1.32
C TRP A 783 19.97 20.92 -0.08
N LYS A 784 19.97 22.25 -0.30
CA LYS A 784 20.10 23.26 0.76
C LYS A 784 19.52 24.60 0.32
N ASN A 785 18.89 25.31 1.26
CA ASN A 785 18.38 26.68 1.05
C ASN A 785 17.52 26.83 -0.24
N ASN A 786 16.52 25.96 -0.40
CA ASN A 786 15.63 25.91 -1.57
C ASN A 786 16.35 25.74 -2.93
N THR A 787 17.54 25.15 -2.91
CA THR A 787 18.43 24.95 -4.06
C THR A 787 18.93 23.51 -4.10
N LEU A 788 18.74 22.83 -5.23
CA LEU A 788 19.39 21.55 -5.53
C LEU A 788 20.71 21.82 -6.24
N PHE A 789 21.79 21.24 -5.73
CA PHE A 789 23.07 21.13 -6.41
C PHE A 789 23.25 19.67 -6.84
N GLY A 790 23.73 19.44 -8.06
CA GLY A 790 24.02 18.12 -8.60
C GLY A 790 25.40 18.07 -9.23
N ASP A 791 26.23 17.13 -8.81
CA ASP A 791 27.50 16.77 -9.48
C ASP A 791 27.32 15.41 -10.15
N GLU A 792 27.54 15.32 -11.46
CA GLU A 792 27.08 14.23 -12.31
C GLU A 792 28.20 13.67 -13.19
N HIS A 793 28.33 12.35 -13.22
CA HIS A 793 29.20 11.61 -14.12
C HIS A 793 28.35 10.68 -14.98
N TRP A 794 28.30 10.96 -16.27
CA TRP A 794 27.56 10.22 -17.29
C TRP A 794 28.52 9.36 -18.11
N GLN A 795 28.13 8.11 -18.37
CA GLN A 795 28.74 7.26 -19.39
C GLN A 795 27.66 6.93 -20.43
N VAL A 796 27.86 7.42 -21.65
CA VAL A 796 26.91 7.39 -22.77
C VAL A 796 27.52 6.55 -23.89
N GLY A 797 27.22 5.25 -23.91
CA GLY A 797 27.97 4.29 -24.71
C GLY A 797 29.43 4.24 -24.27
N THR A 798 30.34 4.73 -25.13
CA THR A 798 31.79 4.82 -24.85
C THR A 798 32.25 6.21 -24.41
N VAL A 799 31.40 7.25 -24.49
CA VAL A 799 31.78 8.63 -24.17
C VAL A 799 31.47 8.93 -22.71
N GLU A 800 32.42 9.54 -21.99
CA GLU A 800 32.20 10.07 -20.65
C GLU A 800 31.92 11.58 -20.70
N LEU A 801 30.94 12.02 -19.89
CA LEU A 801 30.49 13.39 -19.77
C LEU A 801 30.41 13.74 -18.28
N GLN A 802 31.08 14.81 -17.88
CA GLN A 802 30.92 15.40 -16.55
C GLN A 802 29.95 16.57 -16.63
N SER A 803 29.07 16.69 -15.63
CA SER A 803 28.21 17.86 -15.52
C SER A 803 27.96 18.31 -14.09
N GLN A 804 27.74 19.60 -13.93
CA GLN A 804 27.38 20.23 -12.66
C GLN A 804 26.13 21.07 -12.86
N HIS A 805 25.16 20.96 -11.96
CA HIS A 805 23.87 21.65 -12.07
C HIS A 805 23.48 22.30 -10.76
N LYS A 806 22.71 23.37 -10.88
CA LYS A 806 22.14 24.12 -9.76
C LYS A 806 20.74 24.59 -10.13
N LEU A 807 19.74 23.98 -9.49
CA LEU A 807 18.32 24.32 -9.62
C LEU A 807 17.85 25.09 -8.39
N ASN A 808 17.59 26.39 -8.55
CA ASN A 808 16.92 27.21 -7.54
C ASN A 808 15.40 27.12 -7.81
N LEU A 809 14.61 26.62 -6.85
CA LEU A 809 13.15 26.61 -7.01
C LEU A 809 12.57 28.02 -6.96
N ALA A 810 11.49 28.23 -7.71
CA ALA A 810 10.76 29.50 -7.73
C ALA A 810 10.19 29.84 -6.35
N THR A 811 10.10 31.14 -6.05
CA THR A 811 9.40 31.67 -4.88
C THR A 811 8.50 32.84 -5.29
N ALA A 812 7.74 33.41 -4.36
CA ALA A 812 6.92 34.59 -4.62
C ALA A 812 7.72 35.82 -5.15
N SER A 813 9.05 35.84 -5.00
CA SER A 813 9.94 36.93 -5.41
C SER A 813 11.11 36.51 -6.30
N LYS A 814 11.24 35.23 -6.66
CA LYS A 814 12.34 34.72 -7.51
C LYS A 814 11.83 33.72 -8.57
N PRO A 815 12.31 33.80 -9.82
CA PRO A 815 12.00 32.80 -10.84
C PRO A 815 12.59 31.42 -10.51
N LEU A 816 12.10 30.40 -11.21
CA LEU A 816 12.80 29.12 -11.31
C LEU A 816 14.05 29.34 -12.16
N VAL A 817 15.21 28.93 -11.67
CA VAL A 817 16.50 29.09 -12.37
C VAL A 817 17.29 27.80 -12.29
N LEU A 818 17.56 27.19 -13.45
CA LEU A 818 18.48 26.06 -13.62
C LEU A 818 19.72 26.55 -14.36
N THR A 819 20.86 26.56 -13.67
CA THR A 819 22.18 26.80 -14.29
C THR A 819 23.00 25.53 -14.26
N GLY A 820 23.81 25.27 -15.29
CA GLY A 820 24.72 24.14 -15.29
C GLY A 820 25.94 24.31 -16.18
N GLN A 821 26.90 23.42 -16.01
CA GLN A 821 28.08 23.25 -16.86
C GLN A 821 28.20 21.79 -17.30
N TRP A 822 28.56 21.58 -18.57
CA TRP A 822 28.92 20.31 -19.18
C TRP A 822 30.39 20.34 -19.60
N VAL A 823 31.08 19.22 -19.44
CA VAL A 823 32.45 18.98 -19.95
C VAL A 823 32.48 17.59 -20.57
N VAL A 824 32.75 17.53 -21.87
CA VAL A 824 33.04 16.30 -22.61
C VAL A 824 34.49 16.36 -23.08
N ASP A 825 35.25 15.32 -22.77
CA ASP A 825 36.66 15.18 -23.09
C ASP A 825 36.88 13.74 -23.58
N THR A 826 37.09 13.57 -24.88
CA THR A 826 36.96 12.26 -25.57
C THR A 826 37.70 12.27 -26.91
N SER A 827 37.95 11.09 -27.50
CA SER A 827 38.46 11.01 -28.88
C SER A 827 37.34 11.28 -29.90
N MET A 828 37.73 11.78 -31.08
CA MET A 828 36.82 11.88 -32.22
C MET A 828 36.26 10.50 -32.63
N THR A 829 37.04 9.44 -32.47
CA THR A 829 36.62 8.06 -32.75
C THR A 829 35.43 7.63 -31.87
N GLU A 830 35.47 7.93 -30.58
CA GLU A 830 34.38 7.62 -29.63
C GLU A 830 33.16 8.52 -29.88
N ALA A 831 33.38 9.82 -30.13
CA ALA A 831 32.32 10.76 -30.45
C ALA A 831 31.58 10.37 -31.75
N LEU A 832 32.29 10.00 -32.81
CA LEU A 832 31.71 9.52 -34.06
C LEU A 832 31.03 8.16 -33.88
N SER A 833 31.59 7.25 -33.07
CA SER A 833 30.96 5.96 -32.73
C SER A 833 29.60 6.15 -32.03
N LEU A 834 29.51 7.10 -31.09
CA LEU A 834 28.27 7.48 -30.44
C LEU A 834 27.29 8.15 -31.41
N LEU A 835 27.75 9.11 -32.22
CA LEU A 835 26.92 9.78 -33.23
C LEU A 835 26.31 8.77 -34.21
N ASN A 836 27.10 7.81 -34.71
CA ASN A 836 26.68 6.81 -35.70
C ASN A 836 25.60 5.84 -35.18
N GLN A 837 25.46 5.68 -33.85
CA GLN A 837 24.33 4.95 -33.26
C GLN A 837 23.00 5.71 -33.38
N THR A 838 23.06 7.05 -33.44
CA THR A 838 21.88 7.94 -33.46
C THR A 838 21.51 8.39 -34.86
N GLN A 839 22.48 8.77 -35.69
CA GLN A 839 22.28 9.15 -37.10
C GLN A 839 23.37 8.50 -37.97
N PRO A 840 23.02 7.83 -39.09
CA PRO A 840 24.01 7.17 -39.94
C PRO A 840 24.96 8.21 -40.55
N LEU A 841 26.24 8.10 -40.21
CA LEU A 841 27.29 8.93 -40.80
C LEU A 841 27.54 8.50 -42.26
N PRO A 842 28.09 9.38 -43.12
CA PRO A 842 28.58 8.97 -44.44
C PRO A 842 29.62 7.85 -44.28
N ALA A 843 29.48 6.77 -45.06
CA ALA A 843 30.38 5.62 -44.96
C ALA A 843 31.83 5.95 -45.35
N GLU A 844 32.03 7.07 -46.03
CA GLU A 844 33.31 7.59 -46.50
C GLU A 844 33.91 8.64 -45.56
N LEU A 845 33.33 8.87 -44.36
CA LEU A 845 33.86 9.78 -43.34
C LEU A 845 34.62 9.00 -42.26
N ASN A 846 35.89 9.33 -42.06
CA ASN A 846 36.68 8.86 -40.92
C ASN A 846 37.49 10.03 -40.35
N VAL A 847 37.40 10.27 -39.03
CA VAL A 847 38.11 11.35 -38.33
C VAL A 847 38.64 10.83 -37.01
N THR A 848 39.96 10.88 -36.85
CA THR A 848 40.67 10.70 -35.58
C THR A 848 41.10 12.06 -35.02
N GLY A 849 41.49 12.08 -33.75
CA GLY A 849 41.89 13.29 -33.01
C GLY A 849 41.22 13.39 -31.65
N HIS A 850 41.47 14.50 -30.97
CA HIS A 850 40.97 14.80 -29.62
C HIS A 850 39.89 15.89 -29.67
N ASN A 851 38.81 15.69 -28.91
CA ASN A 851 37.66 16.59 -28.83
C ASN A 851 37.39 16.99 -27.37
N GLN A 852 37.49 18.29 -27.10
CA GLN A 852 37.11 18.88 -25.82
C GLN A 852 35.99 19.90 -26.03
N LEU A 853 34.83 19.63 -25.43
CA LEU A 853 33.63 20.44 -25.50
C LEU A 853 33.21 20.84 -24.09
N GLN A 854 33.29 22.14 -23.79
CA GLN A 854 32.74 22.72 -22.57
C GLN A 854 31.51 23.54 -22.92
N ALA A 855 30.42 23.40 -22.15
CA ALA A 855 29.26 24.27 -22.28
C ALA A 855 28.77 24.74 -20.92
N GLN A 856 28.31 25.99 -20.83
CA GLN A 856 27.69 26.58 -19.63
C GLN A 856 26.34 27.14 -20.01
N PHE A 857 25.28 26.82 -19.25
CA PHE A 857 23.92 27.23 -19.59
C PHE A 857 23.13 27.78 -18.40
N ASN A 858 22.11 28.57 -18.73
CA ASN A 858 21.16 29.17 -17.80
C ASN A 858 19.74 29.12 -18.41
N LEU A 859 18.86 28.36 -17.79
CA LEU A 859 17.42 28.33 -18.03
C LEU A 859 16.71 29.10 -16.91
N THR A 860 15.98 30.16 -17.27
CA THR A 860 15.15 30.95 -16.34
C THR A 860 13.68 30.90 -16.78
N GLN A 861 12.79 30.55 -15.85
CA GLN A 861 11.34 30.48 -16.07
C GLN A 861 10.59 31.43 -15.13
N GLN A 862 9.83 32.34 -15.73
CA GLN A 862 8.84 33.23 -15.09
C GLN A 862 7.43 32.80 -15.54
N ARG A 863 6.36 33.49 -15.06
CA ARG A 863 4.97 33.11 -15.39
C ARG A 863 4.67 33.17 -16.90
N ASP A 864 5.09 34.24 -17.55
CA ASP A 864 4.74 34.54 -18.95
C ASP A 864 5.96 34.48 -19.90
N GLN A 865 7.13 34.08 -19.39
CA GLN A 865 8.40 34.10 -20.13
C GLN A 865 9.35 32.97 -19.71
N THR A 866 9.97 32.32 -20.71
CA THR A 866 11.07 31.37 -20.57
C THR A 866 12.28 31.90 -21.35
N GLN A 867 13.48 31.81 -20.77
CA GLN A 867 14.73 32.14 -21.45
C GLN A 867 15.77 31.06 -21.19
N PHE A 868 16.50 30.69 -22.25
CA PHE A 868 17.64 29.79 -22.22
C PHE A 868 18.83 30.48 -22.90
N ALA A 869 19.98 30.50 -22.24
CA ALA A 869 21.25 30.91 -22.83
C ALA A 869 22.29 29.81 -22.58
N MET A 870 23.13 29.54 -23.56
CA MET A 870 24.16 28.51 -23.52
C MET A 870 25.41 29.01 -24.23
N GLN A 871 26.50 29.16 -23.48
CA GLN A 871 27.84 29.42 -23.99
C GLN A 871 28.53 28.08 -24.23
N ILE A 872 29.20 27.94 -25.37
CA ILE A 872 29.80 26.68 -25.83
C ILE A 872 31.22 26.97 -26.30
N THR A 873 32.21 26.34 -25.68
CA THR A 873 33.61 26.37 -26.09
C THR A 873 33.96 25.01 -26.66
N GLN A 874 34.23 24.96 -27.96
CA GLN A 874 34.65 23.76 -28.68
C GLN A 874 36.14 23.89 -29.03
N SER A 875 36.92 22.88 -28.64
CA SER A 875 38.29 22.68 -29.08
C SER A 875 38.39 21.29 -29.71
N MET A 876 39.01 21.20 -30.88
CA MET A 876 39.46 19.94 -31.47
C MET A 876 40.89 20.08 -31.92
N THR A 877 41.70 19.06 -31.70
CA THR A 877 43.13 19.04 -32.02
C THR A 877 43.55 17.70 -32.56
N GLU A 878 44.59 17.70 -33.41
CA GLU A 878 45.12 16.48 -34.03
C GLU A 878 44.04 15.79 -34.88
N LEU A 879 43.23 16.60 -35.58
CA LEU A 879 42.22 16.13 -36.51
C LEU A 879 42.88 15.59 -37.77
N GLU A 880 42.75 14.29 -37.97
CA GLU A 880 43.36 13.55 -39.08
C GLU A 880 42.34 12.57 -39.66
N GLY A 881 42.41 12.30 -40.96
CA GLY A 881 41.54 11.32 -41.60
C GLY A 881 41.18 11.65 -43.04
N PHE A 882 39.97 11.25 -43.43
CA PHE A 882 39.48 11.42 -44.80
C PHE A 882 37.96 11.60 -44.86
N TYR A 883 37.51 12.30 -45.90
CA TYR A 883 36.12 12.35 -46.32
C TYR A 883 36.05 12.10 -47.83
N LYS A 884 35.45 10.96 -48.22
CA LYS A 884 35.55 10.44 -49.60
C LYS A 884 37.02 10.30 -49.98
N ASP A 885 37.39 10.78 -51.16
CA ASP A 885 38.71 10.70 -51.77
C ASP A 885 39.62 11.90 -51.38
N THR A 886 39.30 12.60 -50.28
CA THR A 886 40.02 13.79 -49.78
C THR A 886 40.55 13.53 -48.37
N THR A 887 41.87 13.64 -48.19
CA THR A 887 42.57 13.46 -46.90
C THR A 887 42.84 14.80 -46.22
N PHE A 888 43.03 14.78 -44.90
CA PHE A 888 43.47 15.93 -44.11
C PHE A 888 44.29 15.51 -42.89
N GLU A 889 45.27 16.34 -42.50
CA GLU A 889 46.22 16.04 -41.42
C GLU A 889 46.52 17.27 -40.53
N GLY A 890 46.87 17.01 -39.26
CA GLY A 890 47.27 18.02 -38.27
C GLY A 890 46.19 19.05 -37.93
N GLY A 891 44.92 18.76 -38.23
CA GLY A 891 43.84 19.72 -38.17
C GLY A 891 43.51 20.18 -36.74
N LYS A 892 43.02 21.42 -36.63
CA LYS A 892 42.55 22.01 -35.37
C LYS A 892 41.32 22.89 -35.63
N LEU A 893 40.40 22.89 -34.67
CA LEU A 893 39.22 23.75 -34.64
C LEU A 893 39.13 24.40 -33.25
N GLN A 894 38.95 25.71 -33.20
CA GLN A 894 38.58 26.45 -31.99
C GLN A 894 37.36 27.31 -32.29
N ALA A 895 36.31 27.16 -31.50
CA ALA A 895 35.09 27.94 -31.62
C ALA A 895 34.53 28.31 -30.24
N GLN A 896 34.05 29.54 -30.12
CA GLN A 896 33.23 29.99 -28.98
C GLN A 896 31.88 30.41 -29.53
N CYS A 897 30.80 29.79 -29.07
CA CYS A 897 29.43 30.05 -29.51
C CYS A 897 28.55 30.49 -28.36
N GLU A 898 27.64 31.41 -28.61
CA GLU A 898 26.49 31.69 -27.75
C GLU A 898 25.20 31.28 -28.47
N PHE A 899 24.48 30.33 -27.89
CA PHE A 899 23.10 30.01 -28.28
C PHE A 899 22.13 30.68 -27.30
N THR A 900 21.15 31.41 -27.83
CA THR A 900 20.08 32.02 -27.04
C THR A 900 18.73 31.65 -27.60
N TRP A 901 17.81 31.26 -26.72
CA TRP A 901 16.44 30.89 -27.03
C TRP A 901 15.50 31.48 -25.99
N GLY A 902 14.28 31.82 -26.38
CA GLY A 902 13.28 32.23 -25.42
C GLY A 902 11.88 32.28 -25.98
N GLN A 903 10.91 32.10 -25.10
CA GLN A 903 9.50 32.28 -25.42
C GLN A 903 8.90 33.31 -24.47
N SER A 904 8.07 34.20 -25.01
CA SER A 904 7.32 35.19 -24.24
C SER A 904 5.87 35.23 -24.71
N TYR A 905 4.94 35.19 -23.76
CA TYR A 905 3.52 35.33 -24.03
C TYR A 905 3.14 36.81 -24.15
N LYS A 906 2.68 37.21 -25.34
CA LYS A 906 2.23 38.56 -25.63
C LYS A 906 0.71 38.61 -25.67
N LYS A 907 0.12 39.27 -24.67
CA LYS A 907 -1.25 39.80 -24.78
C LYS A 907 -1.24 40.99 -25.72
N GLU A 908 -2.06 40.95 -26.75
CA GLU A 908 -2.25 42.10 -27.64
C GLU A 908 -2.95 43.24 -26.88
N SER A 909 -2.50 44.47 -27.11
CA SER A 909 -3.02 45.68 -26.46
C SER A 909 -4.17 46.31 -27.26
N HIS A 910 -4.92 45.49 -27.99
CA HIS A 910 -5.98 45.92 -28.90
C HIS A 910 -7.37 45.45 -28.44
N LYS A 911 -8.39 46.13 -28.95
CA LYS A 911 -9.64 46.35 -28.22
C LYS A 911 -10.72 45.31 -28.55
N LYS A 912 -10.54 44.05 -28.14
CA LYS A 912 -11.64 43.06 -28.04
C LYS A 912 -11.40 42.01 -26.95
N PRO A 913 -12.43 41.57 -26.20
CA PRO A 913 -12.31 40.48 -25.21
C PRO A 913 -12.08 39.07 -25.79
N GLN A 914 -11.73 38.95 -27.07
CA GLN A 914 -11.59 37.68 -27.79
C GLN A 914 -10.23 37.52 -28.49
N ASP A 915 -9.38 38.55 -28.45
CA ASP A 915 -8.07 38.53 -29.10
C ASP A 915 -7.14 37.58 -28.33
N LYS A 916 -6.83 36.43 -28.94
CA LYS A 916 -6.02 35.38 -28.31
C LYS A 916 -4.55 35.80 -28.30
N GLY A 917 -4.02 36.15 -27.13
CA GLY A 917 -2.59 36.43 -26.96
C GLY A 917 -1.72 35.28 -27.48
N TYR A 918 -0.57 35.63 -28.05
CA TYR A 918 0.29 34.72 -28.81
C TYR A 918 1.66 34.56 -28.15
N PHE A 919 2.34 33.44 -28.40
CA PHE A 919 3.72 33.24 -27.97
C PHE A 919 4.68 33.72 -29.05
N SER A 920 5.60 34.63 -28.71
CA SER A 920 6.74 34.97 -29.58
C SER A 920 8.00 34.24 -29.14
N SER A 921 8.56 33.45 -30.06
CA SER A 921 9.81 32.70 -29.91
C SER A 921 11.00 33.46 -30.49
N LEU A 922 12.08 33.63 -29.72
CA LEU A 922 13.40 34.02 -30.21
C LEU A 922 14.29 32.76 -30.27
N SER A 923 15.12 32.66 -31.30
CA SER A 923 16.24 31.73 -31.34
C SER A 923 17.39 32.35 -32.15
N LYS A 924 18.62 32.27 -31.62
CA LYS A 924 19.85 32.74 -32.28
C LYS A 924 21.05 31.89 -31.86
N LEU A 925 21.87 31.48 -32.81
CA LEU A 925 23.24 30.99 -32.57
C LEU A 925 24.24 32.03 -33.08
N ASN A 926 25.29 32.30 -32.32
CA ASN A 926 26.31 33.28 -32.67
C ASN A 926 27.69 32.73 -32.30
N CYS A 927 28.47 32.30 -33.29
CA CYS A 927 29.84 31.80 -33.11
C CYS A 927 30.82 32.74 -33.82
N PRO A 928 31.32 33.79 -33.13
CA PRO A 928 32.32 34.68 -33.71
C PRO A 928 33.72 34.05 -33.66
N GLN A 929 34.58 34.46 -34.58
CA GLN A 929 36.02 34.17 -34.58
C GLN A 929 36.36 32.66 -34.45
N ILE A 930 35.62 31.81 -35.17
CA ILE A 930 35.99 30.40 -35.33
C ILE A 930 37.31 30.33 -36.09
N LEU A 931 38.31 29.66 -35.52
CA LEU A 931 39.60 29.41 -36.16
C LEU A 931 39.72 27.92 -36.51
N MET A 932 39.99 27.62 -37.77
CA MET A 932 40.36 26.28 -38.24
C MET A 932 41.72 26.32 -38.91
N THR A 933 42.57 25.34 -38.63
CA THR A 933 43.89 25.19 -39.29
C THR A 933 44.12 23.76 -39.74
N PHE A 934 44.75 23.54 -40.88
CA PHE A 934 45.17 22.22 -41.37
C PHE A 934 46.60 22.25 -41.91
N ASN A 935 47.42 21.26 -41.53
CA ASN A 935 48.79 21.15 -42.04
C ASN A 935 48.77 20.72 -43.52
N LEU A 936 47.89 19.76 -43.84
CA LEU A 936 47.62 19.24 -45.17
C LEU A 936 46.11 19.03 -45.33
N PHE A 937 45.60 19.34 -46.52
CA PHE A 937 44.28 18.95 -47.02
C PHE A 937 44.44 18.67 -48.52
N ASP A 938 44.17 17.45 -48.97
CA ASP A 938 44.45 17.02 -50.34
C ASP A 938 43.18 16.58 -51.08
N PRO A 939 42.53 17.48 -51.84
CA PRO A 939 41.42 17.16 -52.74
C PRO A 939 41.87 16.66 -54.13
N GLY A 940 43.07 16.08 -54.25
CA GLY A 940 43.72 15.71 -55.52
C GLY A 940 44.83 16.68 -55.97
N PHE A 941 45.19 17.63 -55.10
CA PHE A 941 46.38 18.47 -55.17
C PHE A 941 46.65 19.05 -53.76
N PRO A 942 47.87 18.97 -53.20
CA PRO A 942 48.10 19.27 -51.79
C PRO A 942 47.97 20.77 -51.49
N LEU A 943 47.00 21.11 -50.63
CA LEU A 943 46.90 22.40 -49.96
C LEU A 943 47.53 22.30 -48.57
N THR A 944 48.43 23.22 -48.21
CA THR A 944 49.19 23.16 -46.95
C THR A 944 49.18 24.49 -46.18
N ASP A 945 49.46 24.44 -44.89
CA ASP A 945 49.40 25.60 -43.97
C ASP A 945 48.08 26.39 -44.12
N ILE A 946 46.95 25.68 -44.15
CA ILE A 946 45.63 26.29 -44.29
C ILE A 946 45.22 26.93 -42.97
N GLU A 947 44.69 28.14 -43.04
CA GLU A 947 44.07 28.86 -41.95
C GLU A 947 42.73 29.47 -42.43
N VAL A 948 41.65 29.19 -41.71
CA VAL A 948 40.29 29.68 -42.00
C VAL A 948 39.75 30.36 -40.76
N GLU A 949 39.31 31.61 -40.92
CA GLU A 949 38.59 32.37 -39.89
C GLU A 949 37.12 32.48 -40.31
N ALA A 950 36.16 32.23 -39.41
CA ALA A 950 34.73 32.30 -39.73
C ALA A 950 33.86 32.88 -38.59
N ASP A 951 32.85 33.65 -38.98
CA ASP A 951 31.77 34.13 -38.11
C ASP A 951 30.45 33.47 -38.55
N ILE A 952 29.85 32.66 -37.67
CA ILE A 952 28.54 32.01 -37.93
C ILE A 952 27.44 32.75 -37.16
N ALA A 953 26.46 33.28 -37.88
CA ALA A 953 25.27 33.90 -37.32
C ALA A 953 24.00 33.22 -37.84
N LEU A 954 23.37 32.40 -36.99
CA LEU A 954 22.10 31.74 -37.30
C LEU A 954 20.96 32.43 -36.56
N GLY A 955 19.83 32.64 -37.25
CA GLY A 955 18.65 33.29 -36.69
C GLY A 955 17.37 32.54 -37.05
N LYS A 956 16.24 33.01 -36.50
CA LYS A 956 14.91 32.59 -36.94
C LYS A 956 14.37 33.55 -37.99
N ASP A 957 14.32 33.09 -39.23
CA ASP A 957 13.46 33.65 -40.26
C ASP A 957 11.99 33.29 -39.94
N ALA A 958 11.07 34.21 -40.16
CA ALA A 958 9.64 34.04 -39.94
C ALA A 958 8.87 33.59 -41.20
N GLU A 959 9.46 33.75 -42.39
CA GLU A 959 8.86 33.39 -43.68
C GLU A 959 9.33 32.01 -44.18
N LYS A 960 10.50 31.54 -43.73
CA LYS A 960 11.01 30.18 -44.00
C LYS A 960 10.53 29.16 -42.96
N LEU A 961 10.03 28.01 -43.42
CA LEU A 961 9.69 26.86 -42.56
C LEU A 961 10.95 26.04 -42.18
N PRO A 962 10.95 25.30 -41.06
CA PRO A 962 12.08 24.45 -40.66
C PRO A 962 12.07 23.10 -41.39
N ASP A 963 12.89 23.00 -42.43
CA ASP A 963 12.93 21.87 -43.37
C ASP A 963 13.71 20.65 -42.87
N ASN A 964 14.49 20.78 -41.79
CA ASN A 964 15.21 19.65 -41.16
C ASN A 964 15.03 19.57 -39.63
N TRP A 965 15.44 18.45 -39.05
CA TRP A 965 15.21 18.15 -37.62
C TRP A 965 15.92 19.13 -36.67
N ILE A 966 17.11 19.63 -37.02
CA ILE A 966 17.86 20.60 -36.21
C ILE A 966 17.12 21.95 -36.23
N GLN A 967 16.61 22.37 -37.38
CA GLN A 967 15.80 23.58 -37.51
C GLN A 967 14.46 23.45 -36.75
N GLN A 968 13.85 22.26 -36.73
CA GLN A 968 12.64 21.99 -35.94
C GLN A 968 12.90 22.01 -34.42
N LEU A 969 14.07 21.55 -33.97
CA LEU A 969 14.47 21.55 -32.56
C LEU A 969 14.91 22.94 -32.07
N THR A 970 15.75 23.63 -32.84
CA THR A 970 16.36 24.92 -32.46
C THR A 970 15.50 26.12 -32.81
N GLY A 971 14.63 26.01 -33.83
CA GLY A 971 13.90 27.14 -34.41
C GLY A 971 14.77 28.08 -35.25
N LEU A 972 16.02 27.72 -35.56
CA LEU A 972 16.89 28.44 -36.48
C LEU A 972 16.50 28.08 -37.92
N SER A 973 16.36 29.08 -38.79
CA SER A 973 15.93 28.92 -40.19
C SER A 973 16.65 29.87 -41.16
N ASP A 974 17.38 30.85 -40.64
CA ASP A 974 18.25 31.72 -41.41
C ASP A 974 19.73 31.38 -41.18
N THR A 975 20.58 31.64 -42.17
CA THR A 975 22.02 31.31 -42.08
C THR A 975 22.84 32.23 -42.97
N ASP A 976 23.51 33.20 -42.33
CA ASP A 976 24.68 33.87 -42.88
C ASP A 976 25.93 33.29 -42.19
N VAL A 977 26.90 32.85 -42.99
CA VAL A 977 28.26 32.51 -42.53
C VAL A 977 29.25 33.35 -43.31
N SER A 978 29.95 34.25 -42.62
CA SER A 978 31.11 34.94 -43.19
C SER A 978 32.35 34.10 -42.91
N MET A 979 33.23 33.94 -43.90
CA MET A 979 34.52 33.31 -43.72
C MET A 979 35.62 33.96 -44.56
N THR A 980 36.85 33.88 -44.08
CA THR A 980 38.07 34.14 -44.83
C THR A 980 38.98 32.92 -44.76
N ALA A 981 39.80 32.69 -45.78
CA ALA A 981 40.74 31.58 -45.81
C ALA A 981 42.06 31.95 -46.48
N LYS A 982 43.15 31.34 -46.02
CA LYS A 982 44.47 31.42 -46.65
C LYS A 982 45.19 30.07 -46.56
N GLY A 983 46.15 29.84 -47.46
CA GLY A 983 47.00 28.66 -47.42
C GLY A 983 47.95 28.61 -48.61
N LYS A 984 48.86 27.63 -48.61
CA LYS A 984 49.84 27.39 -49.67
C LYS A 984 49.31 26.39 -50.69
N VAL A 985 49.66 26.64 -51.95
CA VAL A 985 49.23 25.83 -53.10
C VAL A 985 50.18 26.06 -54.27
N LEU A 986 50.62 24.99 -54.96
CA LEU A 986 51.44 25.07 -56.18
C LEU A 986 52.69 25.97 -56.04
N SER A 987 53.38 25.87 -54.89
CA SER A 987 54.47 26.75 -54.41
C SER A 987 54.13 28.24 -54.22
N GLY A 988 52.91 28.67 -54.53
CA GLY A 988 52.34 29.97 -54.18
C GLY A 988 51.41 29.91 -52.97
N GLN A 989 50.48 30.86 -52.90
CA GLN A 989 49.44 30.95 -51.87
C GLN A 989 48.08 31.31 -52.48
N PHE A 990 47.00 30.83 -51.86
CA PHE A 990 45.64 31.28 -52.13
C PHE A 990 45.13 32.18 -51.00
N LEU A 991 44.26 33.13 -51.32
CA LEU A 991 43.54 33.97 -50.38
C LEU A 991 42.07 34.05 -50.79
N LEU A 992 41.18 33.83 -49.82
CA LEU A 992 39.74 34.05 -49.89
C LEU A 992 39.46 35.18 -48.87
N PRO A 993 39.49 36.46 -49.29
CA PRO A 993 39.52 37.60 -48.37
C PRO A 993 38.14 37.92 -47.75
N GLU A 994 37.06 37.51 -48.42
CA GLU A 994 35.69 37.54 -47.93
C GLU A 994 34.88 36.50 -48.72
N PHE A 995 34.12 35.66 -48.01
CA PHE A 995 33.10 34.80 -48.57
C PHE A 995 31.91 34.73 -47.62
N ASN A 996 30.77 35.28 -48.04
CA ASN A 996 29.50 35.17 -47.33
C ASN A 996 28.69 34.02 -47.92
N LEU A 997 28.67 32.88 -47.22
CA LEU A 997 27.89 31.71 -47.57
C LEU A 997 26.43 31.87 -47.10
N LYS A 998 25.51 31.83 -48.07
CA LYS A 998 24.06 31.77 -47.88
C LYS A 998 23.54 30.46 -48.45
N LEU A 999 23.05 29.55 -47.60
CA LEU A 999 22.72 28.18 -48.05
C LEU A 999 21.56 28.10 -49.04
N GLN A 1000 20.63 29.06 -48.98
CA GLN A 1000 19.39 29.07 -49.79
C GLN A 1000 19.42 30.10 -50.92
N ASP A 1001 20.58 30.73 -51.16
CA ASP A 1001 20.70 31.90 -52.04
C ASP A 1001 22.02 31.85 -52.82
N LYS A 1002 22.17 32.76 -53.81
CA LYS A 1002 23.45 32.86 -54.53
C LYS A 1002 24.54 33.42 -53.59
N SER A 1003 25.59 32.65 -53.36
CA SER A 1003 26.78 33.11 -52.63
C SER A 1003 27.90 33.49 -53.63
N HIS A 1004 28.72 34.50 -53.30
CA HIS A 1004 29.79 35.00 -54.16
C HIS A 1004 31.09 35.23 -53.37
N ALA A 1005 32.24 35.02 -54.01
CA ALA A 1005 33.57 35.29 -53.45
C ALA A 1005 34.58 35.65 -54.53
N TYR A 1006 35.73 36.18 -54.12
CA TYR A 1006 36.93 36.31 -54.97
C TYR A 1006 38.04 35.40 -54.46
N LEU A 1007 38.35 34.32 -55.17
CA LEU A 1007 39.54 33.53 -54.91
C LEU A 1007 40.75 34.21 -55.57
N LEU A 1008 41.66 34.72 -54.75
CA LEU A 1008 42.93 35.30 -55.20
C LEU A 1008 43.99 34.21 -55.18
N LEU A 1009 44.71 34.06 -56.29
CA LEU A 1009 45.86 33.17 -56.42
C LEU A 1009 47.12 34.03 -56.54
N GLN A 1010 48.17 33.69 -55.80
CA GLN A 1010 49.40 34.51 -55.76
C GLN A 1010 50.65 33.64 -55.80
N ALA A 1011 51.62 34.04 -56.63
CA ALA A 1011 52.92 33.38 -56.77
C ALA A 1011 52.89 31.90 -57.23
N MET A 1012 51.85 31.50 -57.96
CA MET A 1012 51.63 30.13 -58.42
C MET A 1012 52.70 29.70 -59.44
N SER A 1013 53.33 28.54 -59.26
CA SER A 1013 54.30 28.02 -60.23
C SER A 1013 53.60 27.25 -61.38
N LEU A 1014 53.84 27.66 -62.63
CA LEU A 1014 53.33 26.93 -63.81
C LEU A 1014 54.04 25.58 -64.00
N GLU A 1015 55.33 25.49 -63.65
CA GLU A 1015 56.10 24.25 -63.66
C GLU A 1015 55.47 23.21 -62.70
N GLU A 1016 54.99 23.67 -61.54
CA GLU A 1016 54.32 22.83 -60.55
C GLU A 1016 52.92 22.37 -61.00
N VAL A 1017 52.17 23.22 -61.73
CA VAL A 1017 50.91 22.82 -62.38
C VAL A 1017 51.14 21.71 -63.40
N LEU A 1018 52.18 21.85 -64.24
CA LEU A 1018 52.55 20.81 -65.21
C LEU A 1018 53.13 19.55 -64.54
N ARG A 1019 53.71 19.66 -63.33
CA ARG A 1019 54.18 18.50 -62.56
C ARG A 1019 53.05 17.62 -62.04
N ILE A 1020 51.87 18.19 -61.79
CA ILE A 1020 50.66 17.43 -61.39
C ILE A 1020 50.08 16.63 -62.56
N GLN A 1021 50.02 17.23 -63.76
CA GLN A 1021 49.51 16.56 -64.97
C GLN A 1021 50.55 16.63 -66.10
N PRO A 1022 51.59 15.76 -66.07
CA PRO A 1022 52.75 15.84 -66.95
C PRO A 1022 52.40 15.56 -68.42
N GLN A 1023 52.56 16.58 -69.26
CA GLN A 1023 52.30 16.52 -70.69
C GLN A 1023 53.56 16.09 -71.45
N ILE A 1024 53.48 14.98 -72.19
CA ILE A 1024 54.63 14.40 -72.90
C ILE A 1024 55.21 15.41 -73.90
N GLY A 1025 56.48 15.79 -73.71
CA GLY A 1025 57.17 16.72 -74.60
C GLY A 1025 56.70 18.17 -74.50
N VAL A 1026 56.09 18.59 -73.40
CA VAL A 1026 55.74 19.99 -73.10
C VAL A 1026 56.36 20.41 -71.78
N TYR A 1027 57.11 21.50 -71.80
CA TYR A 1027 57.64 22.20 -70.64
C TYR A 1027 57.13 23.63 -70.63
N ALA A 1028 56.77 24.15 -69.45
CA ALA A 1028 56.61 25.58 -69.24
C ALA A 1028 56.94 25.97 -67.80
N ASP A 1029 57.54 27.14 -67.64
CA ASP A 1029 57.84 27.75 -66.34
C ASP A 1029 57.22 29.14 -66.20
N GLY A 1030 57.42 29.76 -65.04
CA GLY A 1030 56.97 31.10 -64.71
C GLY A 1030 56.02 31.16 -63.52
N ILE A 1031 55.84 32.38 -63.00
CA ILE A 1031 55.08 32.65 -61.78
C ILE A 1031 53.81 33.42 -62.14
N PHE A 1032 52.66 32.94 -61.64
CA PHE A 1032 51.34 33.44 -61.97
C PHE A 1032 50.58 34.00 -60.77
N ASP A 1033 49.83 35.07 -61.01
CA ASP A 1033 48.81 35.59 -60.11
C ASP A 1033 47.44 35.46 -60.78
N GLY A 1034 46.37 35.40 -59.98
CA GLY A 1034 45.02 35.20 -60.47
C GLY A 1034 43.93 35.81 -59.59
N VAL A 1035 42.81 36.14 -60.21
CA VAL A 1035 41.57 36.56 -59.55
C VAL A 1035 40.43 35.79 -60.19
N LEU A 1036 39.79 34.92 -59.42
CA LEU A 1036 38.68 34.09 -59.86
C LEU A 1036 37.41 34.52 -59.11
N PRO A 1037 36.45 35.20 -59.77
CA PRO A 1037 35.13 35.47 -59.20
C PRO A 1037 34.34 34.15 -59.13
N VAL A 1038 34.11 33.66 -57.91
CA VAL A 1038 33.48 32.37 -57.64
C VAL A 1038 32.02 32.60 -57.25
N ASP A 1039 31.12 31.92 -57.96
CA ASP A 1039 29.70 31.81 -57.61
C ASP A 1039 29.41 30.41 -57.07
N LEU A 1040 28.73 30.32 -55.92
CA LEU A 1040 28.24 29.07 -55.36
C LEU A 1040 26.70 29.09 -55.32
N ILE A 1041 26.07 28.11 -55.97
CA ILE A 1041 24.61 27.95 -56.05
C ILE A 1041 24.27 26.47 -55.86
N ASN A 1042 23.40 26.13 -54.91
CA ASN A 1042 22.99 24.75 -54.62
C ASN A 1042 24.17 23.77 -54.41
N GLY A 1043 25.25 24.25 -53.77
CA GLY A 1043 26.49 23.48 -53.57
C GLY A 1043 27.35 23.28 -54.82
N LYS A 1044 27.00 23.87 -55.97
CA LYS A 1044 27.79 23.83 -57.20
C LYS A 1044 28.57 25.13 -57.39
N VAL A 1045 29.84 24.99 -57.72
CA VAL A 1045 30.76 26.09 -58.03
C VAL A 1045 30.69 26.42 -59.51
N SER A 1046 30.71 27.71 -59.84
CA SER A 1046 30.95 28.25 -61.19
C SER A 1046 31.84 29.50 -61.09
N ILE A 1047 32.64 29.77 -62.12
CA ILE A 1047 33.53 30.93 -62.19
C ILE A 1047 33.21 31.70 -63.48
N THR A 1048 33.15 33.03 -63.41
CA THR A 1048 32.85 33.87 -64.58
C THR A 1048 33.66 35.15 -64.54
N GLY A 1049 34.36 35.46 -65.64
CA GLY A 1049 35.27 36.59 -65.73
C GLY A 1049 36.59 36.40 -64.99
N GLY A 1050 36.98 35.16 -64.68
CA GLY A 1050 38.27 34.85 -64.05
C GLY A 1050 39.44 35.31 -64.89
N GLN A 1051 40.51 35.79 -64.24
CA GLN A 1051 41.72 36.30 -64.88
C GLN A 1051 42.96 35.67 -64.25
N LEU A 1052 43.91 35.25 -65.09
CA LEU A 1052 45.21 34.71 -64.71
C LEU A 1052 46.30 35.48 -65.49
N ALA A 1053 47.42 35.84 -64.86
CA ALA A 1053 48.50 36.56 -65.52
C ALA A 1053 49.89 36.19 -64.98
N ALA A 1054 50.87 36.12 -65.88
CA ALA A 1054 52.28 35.94 -65.51
C ALA A 1054 52.87 37.22 -64.92
N ARG A 1055 53.70 37.06 -63.88
CA ARG A 1055 54.59 38.12 -63.39
C ARG A 1055 55.72 38.35 -64.38
N ALA A 1056 56.21 39.60 -64.45
CA ALA A 1056 57.50 39.88 -65.06
C ALA A 1056 58.62 39.13 -64.31
N PRO A 1057 59.65 38.58 -65.00
CA PRO A 1057 59.98 38.79 -66.41
C PRO A 1057 59.20 37.93 -67.42
N GLY A 1058 58.32 37.03 -66.96
CA GLY A 1058 57.68 35.99 -67.77
C GLY A 1058 58.33 34.63 -67.53
N GLY A 1059 58.50 33.83 -68.59
CA GLY A 1059 59.04 32.47 -68.49
C GLY A 1059 59.31 31.83 -69.86
N LEU A 1060 59.58 30.53 -69.86
CA LEU A 1060 59.77 29.69 -71.04
C LEU A 1060 58.53 28.79 -71.28
N ILE A 1061 58.18 28.59 -72.55
CA ILE A 1061 57.35 27.47 -73.04
C ILE A 1061 58.20 26.73 -74.08
N ALA A 1062 58.35 25.41 -73.95
CA ALA A 1062 59.11 24.59 -74.87
C ALA A 1062 58.38 23.27 -75.17
N ILE A 1063 58.04 23.06 -76.45
CA ILE A 1063 57.31 21.88 -76.94
C ILE A 1063 58.24 21.09 -77.87
N SER A 1064 58.68 19.91 -77.44
CA SER A 1064 59.61 19.07 -78.21
C SER A 1064 59.35 17.58 -77.99
N GLY A 1065 59.34 16.79 -79.07
CA GLY A 1065 59.14 15.34 -78.99
C GLY A 1065 57.71 14.88 -78.63
N ASN A 1066 56.72 15.78 -78.60
CA ASN A 1066 55.32 15.42 -78.38
C ASN A 1066 54.76 14.65 -79.61
N PRO A 1067 54.24 13.41 -79.46
CA PRO A 1067 53.78 12.61 -80.61
C PRO A 1067 52.57 13.19 -81.36
N ALA A 1068 51.65 13.86 -80.65
CA ALA A 1068 50.49 14.47 -81.27
C ALA A 1068 50.88 15.71 -82.12
N VAL A 1069 51.85 16.50 -81.65
CA VAL A 1069 52.44 17.60 -82.41
C VAL A 1069 53.06 17.09 -83.71
N GLU A 1070 53.87 16.03 -83.67
CA GLU A 1070 54.47 15.45 -84.88
C GLU A 1070 53.41 14.89 -85.85
N GLN A 1071 52.34 14.27 -85.35
CA GLN A 1071 51.20 13.86 -86.18
C GLN A 1071 50.44 15.06 -86.78
N MET A 1072 50.33 16.17 -86.05
CA MET A 1072 49.72 17.42 -86.55
C MET A 1072 50.61 18.11 -87.59
N ARG A 1073 51.94 18.14 -87.43
CA ARG A 1073 52.89 18.63 -88.46
C ARG A 1073 52.74 17.85 -89.77
N GLN A 1074 52.65 16.52 -89.69
CA GLN A 1074 52.50 15.64 -90.85
C GLN A 1074 51.15 15.79 -91.56
N SER A 1075 50.06 16.05 -90.82
CA SER A 1075 48.70 16.16 -91.38
C SER A 1075 48.27 17.60 -91.73
N GLN A 1076 48.90 18.62 -91.13
CA GLN A 1076 48.59 20.03 -91.32
C GLN A 1076 49.88 20.86 -91.47
N PRO A 1077 50.53 20.86 -92.66
CA PRO A 1077 51.84 21.49 -92.86
C PRO A 1077 51.91 22.99 -92.56
N TYR A 1078 50.78 23.70 -92.52
CA TYR A 1078 50.72 25.11 -92.12
C TYR A 1078 50.97 25.33 -90.62
N LEU A 1079 50.82 24.29 -89.78
CA LEU A 1079 51.13 24.37 -88.35
C LEU A 1079 52.61 24.14 -88.03
N ASP A 1080 53.43 23.67 -88.99
CA ASP A 1080 54.86 23.42 -88.78
C ASP A 1080 55.61 24.68 -88.30
N PHE A 1081 55.27 25.85 -88.87
CA PHE A 1081 55.79 27.13 -88.38
C PHE A 1081 55.31 27.47 -86.96
N VAL A 1082 54.04 27.17 -86.62
CA VAL A 1082 53.51 27.43 -85.28
C VAL A 1082 54.23 26.55 -84.25
N PHE A 1083 54.37 25.24 -84.51
CA PHE A 1083 55.05 24.33 -83.61
C PHE A 1083 56.55 24.64 -83.48
N SER A 1084 57.26 24.95 -84.56
CA SER A 1084 58.66 25.40 -84.48
C SER A 1084 58.82 26.71 -83.69
N THR A 1085 57.84 27.63 -83.70
CA THR A 1085 57.87 28.80 -82.81
C THR A 1085 57.65 28.45 -81.33
N LEU A 1086 57.13 27.25 -81.02
CA LEU A 1086 56.89 26.76 -79.66
C LEU A 1086 57.97 25.78 -79.15
N GLU A 1087 58.95 25.38 -79.98
CA GLU A 1087 60.08 24.55 -79.56
C GLU A 1087 60.91 25.22 -78.44
N HIS A 1088 61.04 26.56 -78.47
CA HIS A 1088 61.63 27.36 -77.38
C HIS A 1088 61.12 28.82 -77.41
N LEU A 1089 59.94 29.07 -76.83
CA LEU A 1089 59.30 30.39 -76.72
C LEU A 1089 59.54 31.02 -75.35
N GLN A 1090 60.41 32.03 -75.29
CA GLN A 1090 60.55 32.88 -74.11
C GLN A 1090 59.44 33.95 -74.14
N TYR A 1091 58.47 33.86 -73.24
CA TYR A 1091 57.35 34.80 -73.15
C TYR A 1091 57.62 35.87 -72.10
N SER A 1092 57.22 37.11 -72.38
CA SER A 1092 57.32 38.25 -71.45
C SER A 1092 55.96 38.75 -70.96
N GLN A 1093 54.88 38.28 -71.59
CA GLN A 1093 53.51 38.40 -71.10
C GLN A 1093 52.77 37.10 -71.43
N LEU A 1094 52.12 36.51 -70.43
CA LEU A 1094 51.08 35.50 -70.62
C LEU A 1094 49.88 35.90 -69.76
N SER A 1095 48.70 35.90 -70.35
CA SER A 1095 47.44 36.20 -69.66
C SER A 1095 46.33 35.31 -70.18
N SER A 1096 45.45 34.84 -69.29
CA SER A 1096 44.30 33.99 -69.65
C SER A 1096 43.03 34.49 -68.98
N SER A 1097 41.90 34.46 -69.69
CA SER A 1097 40.62 34.33 -68.99
C SER A 1097 40.45 32.90 -68.48
N PHE A 1098 39.63 32.73 -67.44
CA PHE A 1098 39.15 31.45 -66.96
C PHE A 1098 37.66 31.59 -66.63
N ASP A 1099 36.83 30.82 -67.32
CA ASP A 1099 35.40 30.70 -67.10
C ASP A 1099 35.06 29.22 -66.88
N MET A 1100 34.19 28.88 -65.93
CA MET A 1100 33.80 27.49 -65.63
C MET A 1100 32.34 27.42 -65.21
N ASP A 1101 31.59 26.49 -65.79
CA ASP A 1101 30.18 26.28 -65.50
C ASP A 1101 29.93 25.35 -64.27
N GLN A 1102 28.66 25.10 -63.96
CA GLN A 1102 28.25 24.24 -62.83
C GLN A 1102 28.33 22.72 -63.12
N ALA A 1103 28.65 22.31 -64.36
CA ALA A 1103 29.04 20.94 -64.70
C ALA A 1103 30.56 20.73 -64.59
N GLY A 1104 31.33 21.81 -64.41
CA GLY A 1104 32.78 21.80 -64.35
C GLY A 1104 33.46 22.02 -65.70
N ASP A 1105 32.70 22.28 -66.75
CA ASP A 1105 33.24 22.55 -68.09
C ASP A 1105 33.88 23.95 -68.07
N ALA A 1106 35.21 23.99 -68.16
CA ALA A 1106 36.00 25.20 -68.09
C ALA A 1106 36.56 25.59 -69.47
N LYS A 1107 36.64 26.89 -69.72
CA LYS A 1107 37.22 27.50 -70.91
C LYS A 1107 38.33 28.47 -70.51
N LEU A 1108 39.52 28.26 -71.05
CA LEU A 1108 40.66 29.16 -70.89
C LEU A 1108 40.98 29.81 -72.24
N LEU A 1109 41.10 31.14 -72.25
CA LEU A 1109 41.51 31.93 -73.42
C LEU A 1109 42.86 32.58 -73.15
N VAL A 1110 43.94 31.90 -73.56
CA VAL A 1110 45.33 32.29 -73.30
C VAL A 1110 45.86 33.18 -74.44
N GLU A 1111 46.35 34.36 -74.11
CA GLU A 1111 47.22 35.18 -74.96
C GLU A 1111 48.66 35.12 -74.45
N VAL A 1112 49.60 34.69 -75.30
CA VAL A 1112 51.05 34.67 -75.04
C VAL A 1112 51.76 35.65 -75.96
N LYS A 1113 52.61 36.53 -75.40
CA LYS A 1113 53.52 37.39 -76.17
C LYS A 1113 54.96 37.09 -75.78
N GLY A 1114 55.80 36.80 -76.77
CA GLY A 1114 57.18 36.37 -76.54
C GLY A 1114 58.10 36.44 -77.74
N ARG A 1115 59.26 35.80 -77.63
CA ARG A 1115 60.26 35.63 -78.70
C ARG A 1115 60.68 34.17 -78.74
N SER A 1116 60.64 33.57 -79.92
CA SER A 1116 61.08 32.19 -80.11
C SER A 1116 62.54 32.12 -80.54
N GLN A 1117 63.27 31.09 -80.12
CA GLN A 1117 64.66 30.89 -80.52
C GLN A 1117 64.77 30.74 -82.04
N GLY A 1118 65.60 31.57 -82.67
CA GLY A 1118 65.76 31.60 -84.13
C GLY A 1118 64.73 32.42 -84.90
N VAL A 1119 63.70 32.97 -84.25
CA VAL A 1119 62.67 33.80 -84.90
C VAL A 1119 62.84 35.27 -84.53
N GLU A 1120 63.08 36.12 -85.53
CA GLU A 1120 63.39 37.54 -85.31
C GLU A 1120 62.18 38.35 -84.80
N ARG A 1121 60.97 38.01 -85.27
CA ARG A 1121 59.72 38.72 -84.94
C ARG A 1121 59.13 38.22 -83.60
N PRO A 1122 58.48 39.10 -82.82
CA PRO A 1122 57.69 38.67 -81.66
C PRO A 1122 56.60 37.66 -82.06
N ILE A 1123 56.39 36.65 -81.22
CA ILE A 1123 55.32 35.68 -81.34
C ILE A 1123 54.15 36.17 -80.50
N HIS A 1124 52.96 36.23 -81.11
CA HIS A 1124 51.68 36.45 -80.44
C HIS A 1124 50.84 35.19 -80.68
N LEU A 1125 50.66 34.37 -79.65
CA LEU A 1125 49.85 33.15 -79.70
C LEU A 1125 48.54 33.38 -78.95
N ASN A 1126 47.41 33.11 -79.61
CA ASN A 1126 46.11 33.00 -78.98
C ASN A 1126 45.71 31.52 -78.96
N TYR A 1127 45.49 30.96 -77.78
CA TYR A 1127 45.16 29.55 -77.56
C TYR A 1127 43.86 29.45 -76.75
N SER A 1128 42.92 28.61 -77.20
CA SER A 1128 41.70 28.28 -76.45
C SER A 1128 41.81 26.84 -75.98
N HIS A 1129 41.61 26.62 -74.69
CA HIS A 1129 41.53 25.29 -74.09
C HIS A 1129 40.15 25.11 -73.47
N GLU A 1130 39.60 23.90 -73.58
CA GLU A 1130 38.33 23.48 -72.99
C GLU A 1130 38.56 22.13 -72.32
N GLU A 1131 38.22 22.02 -71.04
CA GLU A 1131 38.49 20.85 -70.18
C GLU A 1131 37.47 20.80 -69.04
N ASN A 1132 37.05 19.60 -68.61
CA ASN A 1132 36.17 19.49 -67.46
C ASN A 1132 36.99 19.35 -66.17
N MET A 1133 37.15 20.47 -65.46
CA MET A 1133 37.99 20.55 -64.25
C MET A 1133 37.52 19.60 -63.15
N LEU A 1134 36.20 19.36 -63.01
CA LEU A 1134 35.67 18.43 -62.01
C LEU A 1134 35.94 16.95 -62.36
N GLN A 1135 36.11 16.61 -63.64
CA GLN A 1135 36.59 15.29 -64.08
C GLN A 1135 38.12 15.20 -63.94
N LEU A 1136 38.85 16.26 -64.25
CA LEU A 1136 40.31 16.32 -64.05
C LEU A 1136 40.70 16.10 -62.58
N PHE A 1137 40.08 16.81 -61.63
CA PHE A 1137 40.37 16.61 -60.20
C PHE A 1137 40.08 15.17 -59.73
N ARG A 1138 39.01 14.52 -60.22
CA ARG A 1138 38.75 13.09 -59.95
C ARG A 1138 39.81 12.19 -60.58
N SER A 1139 40.30 12.51 -61.78
CA SER A 1139 41.36 11.74 -62.44
C SER A 1139 42.68 11.80 -61.67
N LEU A 1140 42.98 12.90 -60.99
CA LEU A 1140 44.15 13.04 -60.12
C LEU A 1140 44.00 12.17 -58.85
N GLN A 1141 42.81 12.16 -58.24
CA GLN A 1141 42.50 11.34 -57.06
C GLN A 1141 42.63 9.83 -57.30
N ILE A 1142 42.29 9.34 -58.51
CA ILE A 1142 42.36 7.90 -58.86
C ILE A 1142 43.77 7.31 -58.73
N GLY A 1143 44.82 8.10 -58.97
CA GLY A 1143 46.20 7.65 -58.81
C GLY A 1143 46.52 7.30 -57.34
N ASN A 1144 46.04 8.13 -56.41
CA ASN A 1144 46.21 7.93 -54.99
C ASN A 1144 45.32 6.80 -54.48
N ASP A 1145 44.03 6.76 -54.85
CA ASP A 1145 43.09 5.70 -54.46
C ASP A 1145 43.58 4.29 -54.87
N LEU A 1146 44.23 4.14 -56.03
CA LEU A 1146 44.82 2.87 -56.43
C LEU A 1146 46.01 2.47 -55.54
N GLN A 1147 46.89 3.42 -55.21
CA GLN A 1147 48.05 3.19 -54.32
C GLN A 1147 47.60 2.86 -52.89
N ASP A 1148 46.66 3.62 -52.35
CA ASP A 1148 46.05 3.44 -51.03
C ASP A 1148 45.35 2.09 -50.88
N ARG A 1149 44.60 1.66 -51.90
CA ARG A 1149 43.98 0.32 -51.92
C ARG A 1149 45.02 -0.79 -51.95
N ILE A 1150 46.14 -0.60 -52.63
CA ILE A 1150 47.25 -1.57 -52.62
C ILE A 1150 47.85 -1.65 -51.23
N GLU A 1151 48.19 -0.53 -50.57
CA GLU A 1151 48.75 -0.55 -49.21
C GLU A 1151 47.77 -1.09 -48.17
N LYS A 1152 46.48 -0.73 -48.24
CA LYS A 1152 45.41 -1.29 -47.40
C LYS A 1152 45.13 -2.78 -47.66
N SER A 1153 45.58 -3.34 -48.79
CA SER A 1153 45.46 -4.77 -49.11
C SER A 1153 46.65 -5.64 -48.65
N VAL A 1154 47.71 -5.03 -48.11
CA VAL A 1154 48.99 -5.67 -47.76
C VAL A 1154 49.23 -5.70 -46.24
N LYS A 1155 48.24 -5.30 -45.43
CA LYS A 1155 48.37 -5.04 -43.98
C LYS A 1155 47.39 -5.85 -43.12
#